data_AF-A0A945Y1B2-F1
#
_entry.id   AF-A0A945Y1B2-F1
#
_cell.length_a   1.000
_cell.length_b   1.000
_cell.length_c   1.000
_cell.angle_alpha   90.00
_cell.angle_beta   90.00
_cell.angle_gamma   90.00
#
_symmetry.space_group_name_H-M   'P 1'
#
loop_
_entity.id
_entity.type
_entity.pdbx_description
1 polymer ?
#
loop_
_entity_poly.entity_id
_entity_poly.type
_entity_poly.pdbx_seq_one_letter_code
_entity_poly.pdbx_strand_id
1 'polypeptide(L)'
;MRSWAPRFVSAQPDTPWFVWQTHVYLQNFVGLGIAGERITVLFSVEPGSETTPELVALQKQFSTVDIRVFADERDERGRKYEPSIQPHLIEQWLRAAPEHIGEITMFHDSDIVLRWLPDFETMRREHPDACLLSDADRYIGYDYLHTACEKIREERPDVAEDDLIDRMCAIVGIERAIVHSHQGASGGAQYLLAGLGPDYWAKVYADSLALRELFDDYATELQLEHESGHYLQVWTAGMWSYLWNLWAGGHKTVVHPDLNFLFGVADLDDTSPFLHMAGKTQPHESGRFDKVDWHGFNPIEAVKVQPYVFDHHDEGSVADAYGQAIRTAAGVADRGRCPLRPARHWRILSWCLDREELWDVERLHFGFDEDVEIIEYHSSGSAGSGYEAEHAFDENPQFWGGRAERRPGTRPEMYLGVKLDRMATPSIITLNPAPTKHRSRMVLVQCSDDGADWCSVFAAPLSADDGTQMILYRSSQTVSAHAWRLVADTTRHDFAWDVSRLRFLVDGSEQKSQLSSSGDAGPGFGVDNVRATDGAWGGRCDEQGRFYITASDPAGLPLDRIVLEQGHDHWAPSVMLEWSDDGQQWRSVRRFDELVPGRNELFLYEQPPAWKKPRPAPTATAQDAVAESLIDPFADRRVLVTIAAYRDPDVANTVA
;
A
#
# COMPACT_ATOMS: atom_id res chain seq x y z
N MET A 1 2.48 -36.98 5.17
CA MET A 1 1.14 -37.03 5.80
C MET A 1 0.57 -35.64 5.65
N ARG A 2 -0.67 -35.47 5.18
CA ARG A 2 -1.29 -34.13 5.18
C ARG A 2 -1.55 -33.76 6.63
N SER A 3 -0.93 -32.70 7.12
CA SER A 3 -1.23 -32.09 8.41
C SER A 3 -2.72 -31.74 8.44
N TRP A 4 -3.35 -31.88 9.61
CA TRP A 4 -4.73 -31.46 9.80
C TRP A 4 -4.82 -29.93 9.63
N ALA A 5 -5.93 -29.45 9.04
CA ALA A 5 -6.21 -28.02 8.87
C ALA A 5 -7.63 -27.70 9.37
N PRO A 6 -7.84 -26.52 9.96
CA PRO A 6 -9.16 -26.07 10.38
C PRO A 6 -10.08 -25.82 9.18
N ARG A 7 -11.36 -25.55 9.45
CA ARG A 7 -12.26 -24.98 8.45
C ARG A 7 -11.96 -23.50 8.30
N PHE A 8 -11.85 -22.99 7.08
CA PHE A 8 -11.70 -21.56 6.79
C PHE A 8 -13.07 -20.97 6.44
N VAL A 9 -13.43 -19.84 7.06
CA VAL A 9 -14.72 -19.17 6.84
C VAL A 9 -14.51 -17.68 6.61
N SER A 10 -15.05 -17.17 5.51
CA SER A 10 -15.24 -15.73 5.27
C SER A 10 -16.71 -15.41 5.03
N ALA A 11 -17.12 -14.18 5.32
CA ALA A 11 -18.48 -13.70 5.10
C ALA A 11 -18.49 -12.26 4.56
N GLN A 12 -19.19 -12.03 3.44
CA GLN A 12 -19.14 -10.78 2.69
C GLN A 12 -20.43 -10.59 1.86
N PRO A 13 -20.71 -9.39 1.31
CA PRO A 13 -21.81 -9.22 0.37
C PRO A 13 -21.41 -9.70 -1.04
N ASP A 14 -22.39 -10.12 -1.83
CA ASP A 14 -22.23 -10.45 -3.25
C ASP A 14 -22.13 -9.16 -4.08
N THR A 15 -20.90 -8.68 -4.24
CA THR A 15 -20.57 -7.60 -5.16
C THR A 15 -19.32 -7.96 -5.95
N PRO A 16 -19.13 -7.42 -7.17
CA PRO A 16 -17.91 -7.67 -7.96
C PRO A 16 -16.63 -7.40 -7.18
N TRP A 17 -16.65 -6.40 -6.29
CA TRP A 17 -15.56 -6.06 -5.37
C TRP A 17 -15.16 -7.24 -4.47
N PHE A 18 -16.10 -7.84 -3.75
CA PHE A 18 -15.80 -8.96 -2.85
C PHE A 18 -15.59 -10.28 -3.59
N VAL A 19 -16.20 -10.46 -4.76
CA VAL A 19 -16.03 -11.67 -5.57
C VAL A 19 -14.60 -11.80 -6.08
N TRP A 20 -13.96 -10.73 -6.56
CA TRP A 20 -12.56 -10.84 -7.00
C TRP A 20 -11.61 -11.08 -5.82
N GLN A 21 -11.83 -10.43 -4.66
CA GLN A 21 -11.05 -10.66 -3.44
C GLN A 21 -11.14 -12.13 -3.00
N THR A 22 -12.36 -12.68 -3.04
CA THR A 22 -12.62 -14.08 -2.76
C THR A 22 -11.90 -15.02 -3.73
N HIS A 23 -11.92 -14.72 -5.02
CA HIS A 23 -11.19 -15.49 -6.01
C HIS A 23 -9.69 -15.54 -5.70
N VAL A 24 -9.07 -14.41 -5.35
CA VAL A 24 -7.63 -14.36 -5.02
C VAL A 24 -7.30 -15.30 -3.86
N TYR A 25 -8.01 -15.22 -2.74
CA TYR A 25 -7.69 -16.07 -1.58
C TYR A 25 -8.05 -17.54 -1.82
N LEU A 26 -9.13 -17.84 -2.56
CA LEU A 26 -9.49 -19.23 -2.87
C LEU A 26 -8.41 -19.89 -3.73
N GLN A 27 -7.88 -19.19 -4.73
CA GLN A 27 -6.77 -19.67 -5.52
C GLN A 27 -5.52 -19.91 -4.64
N ASN A 28 -5.22 -18.96 -3.76
CA ASN A 28 -4.08 -19.07 -2.84
C ASN A 28 -4.21 -20.26 -1.88
N PHE A 29 -5.37 -20.45 -1.24
CA PHE A 29 -5.61 -21.52 -0.28
C PHE A 29 -5.55 -22.91 -0.92
N VAL A 30 -6.20 -23.08 -2.06
CA VAL A 30 -6.15 -24.34 -2.83
C VAL A 30 -4.73 -24.61 -3.31
N GLY A 31 -4.00 -23.57 -3.75
CA GLY A 31 -2.59 -23.65 -4.14
C GLY A 31 -1.66 -24.11 -2.99
N LEU A 32 -1.96 -23.72 -1.76
CA LEU A 32 -1.26 -24.17 -0.55
C LEU A 32 -1.71 -25.56 -0.05
N GLY A 33 -2.66 -26.20 -0.74
CA GLY A 33 -3.10 -27.55 -0.45
C GLY A 33 -4.24 -27.67 0.57
N ILE A 34 -4.91 -26.56 0.91
CA ILE A 34 -6.16 -26.60 1.69
C ILE A 34 -7.23 -27.28 0.84
N ALA A 35 -7.85 -28.33 1.38
CA ALA A 35 -8.93 -29.03 0.69
C ALA A 35 -10.17 -28.12 0.57
N GLY A 36 -10.82 -28.11 -0.59
CA GLY A 36 -11.99 -27.25 -0.81
C GLY A 36 -13.11 -27.49 0.20
N GLU A 37 -13.28 -28.73 0.65
CA GLU A 37 -14.28 -29.12 1.65
C GLU A 37 -14.00 -28.55 3.06
N ARG A 38 -12.80 -27.99 3.27
CA ARG A 38 -12.40 -27.23 4.46
C ARG A 38 -12.56 -25.72 4.30
N ILE A 39 -13.14 -25.25 3.20
CA ILE A 39 -13.37 -23.83 2.96
C ILE A 39 -14.88 -23.61 2.81
N THR A 40 -15.40 -22.64 3.54
CA THR A 40 -16.80 -22.19 3.46
C THR A 40 -16.81 -20.70 3.22
N VAL A 41 -17.58 -20.26 2.22
CA VAL A 41 -17.64 -18.85 1.83
C VAL A 41 -19.09 -18.39 1.87
N LEU A 42 -19.37 -17.38 2.68
CA LEU A 42 -20.72 -16.89 2.89
C LEU A 42 -20.91 -15.57 2.14
N PHE A 43 -21.88 -15.54 1.23
CA PHE A 43 -22.30 -14.34 0.52
C PHE A 43 -23.70 -13.90 0.95
N SER A 44 -23.95 -12.60 1.01
CA SER A 44 -25.31 -12.04 1.08
C SER A 44 -25.74 -11.44 -0.26
N VAL A 45 -27.02 -11.57 -0.59
CA VAL A 45 -27.68 -10.83 -1.67
C VAL A 45 -28.85 -10.03 -1.11
N GLU A 46 -29.23 -8.96 -1.80
CA GLU A 46 -30.45 -8.25 -1.47
C GLU A 46 -31.67 -9.19 -1.52
N PRO A 47 -32.64 -9.09 -0.59
CA PRO A 47 -33.82 -9.94 -0.60
C PRO A 47 -34.57 -9.89 -1.94
N GLY A 48 -34.66 -11.03 -2.62
CA GLY A 48 -35.30 -11.16 -3.93
C GLY A 48 -34.41 -10.87 -5.13
N SER A 49 -33.13 -10.53 -4.93
CA SER A 49 -32.15 -10.38 -6.00
C SER A 49 -31.51 -11.71 -6.39
N GLU A 50 -31.05 -11.78 -7.65
CA GLU A 50 -30.26 -12.90 -8.14
C GLU A 50 -28.78 -12.70 -7.80
N THR A 51 -28.05 -13.82 -7.71
CA THR A 51 -26.61 -13.86 -7.55
C THR A 51 -25.89 -13.24 -8.76
N THR A 52 -24.80 -12.53 -8.53
CA THR A 52 -24.02 -11.92 -9.61
C THR A 52 -23.44 -12.97 -10.56
N PRO A 53 -23.31 -12.67 -11.87
CA PRO A 53 -22.66 -13.58 -12.82
C PRO A 53 -21.24 -13.98 -12.41
N GLU A 54 -20.50 -13.07 -11.78
CA GLU A 54 -19.15 -13.28 -11.27
C GLU A 54 -19.15 -14.31 -10.13
N LEU A 55 -20.08 -14.25 -9.19
CA LEU A 55 -20.19 -15.24 -8.12
C LEU A 55 -20.63 -16.61 -8.67
N VAL A 56 -21.55 -16.65 -9.64
CA VAL A 56 -21.92 -17.90 -10.32
C VAL A 56 -20.71 -18.55 -11.02
N ALA A 57 -19.87 -17.74 -11.67
CA ALA A 57 -18.63 -18.22 -12.28
C ALA A 57 -17.65 -18.76 -11.22
N LEU A 58 -17.51 -18.06 -10.08
CA LEU A 58 -16.66 -18.48 -8.97
C LEU A 58 -17.10 -19.82 -8.36
N GLN A 59 -18.41 -20.01 -8.14
CA GLN A 59 -19.00 -21.27 -7.66
C GLN A 59 -18.69 -22.44 -8.59
N LYS A 60 -18.75 -22.21 -9.90
CA LYS A 60 -18.41 -23.23 -10.89
C LYS A 60 -16.92 -23.56 -10.88
N GLN A 61 -16.06 -22.56 -10.72
CA GLN A 61 -14.61 -22.73 -10.71
C GLN A 61 -14.13 -23.49 -9.46
N PHE A 62 -14.70 -23.18 -8.29
CA PHE A 62 -14.33 -23.78 -7.00
C PHE A 62 -15.42 -24.74 -6.49
N SER A 63 -15.79 -25.73 -7.31
CA SER A 63 -16.95 -26.62 -7.05
C SER A 63 -16.83 -27.53 -5.82
N THR A 64 -15.63 -27.66 -5.24
CA THR A 64 -15.40 -28.40 -3.98
C THR A 64 -15.54 -27.52 -2.73
N VAL A 65 -15.60 -26.19 -2.89
CA VAL A 65 -15.75 -25.23 -1.79
C VAL A 65 -17.22 -25.04 -1.44
N ASP A 66 -17.55 -24.95 -0.15
CA ASP A 66 -18.91 -24.68 0.31
C ASP A 66 -19.24 -23.18 0.20
N ILE A 67 -19.62 -22.74 -1.00
CA ILE A 67 -20.04 -21.35 -1.25
C ILE A 67 -21.55 -21.24 -1.09
N ARG A 68 -22.00 -20.51 -0.06
CA ARG A 68 -23.42 -20.33 0.27
C ARG A 68 -23.85 -18.87 0.10
N VAL A 69 -25.09 -18.69 -0.35
CA VAL A 69 -25.71 -17.38 -0.53
C VAL A 69 -26.93 -17.29 0.36
N PHE A 70 -27.01 -16.22 1.15
CA PHE A 70 -28.13 -15.90 2.04
C PHE A 70 -28.77 -14.57 1.63
N ALA A 71 -30.04 -14.37 1.99
CA ALA A 71 -30.63 -13.05 1.90
C ALA A 71 -30.06 -12.14 3.01
N ASP A 72 -29.75 -10.89 2.67
CA ASP A 72 -29.36 -9.88 3.65
C ASP A 72 -30.60 -9.37 4.39
N GLU A 73 -30.94 -10.01 5.51
CA GLU A 73 -32.10 -9.69 6.33
C GLU A 73 -31.80 -8.63 7.40
N ARG A 74 -30.60 -8.02 7.37
CA ARG A 74 -30.25 -6.95 8.31
C ARG A 74 -31.19 -5.75 8.11
N ASP A 75 -31.55 -5.14 9.22
CA ASP A 75 -32.28 -3.88 9.23
C ASP A 75 -31.40 -2.71 8.77
N GLU A 76 -31.97 -1.50 8.72
CA GLU A 76 -31.25 -0.28 8.31
C GLU A 76 -29.99 -0.05 9.17
N ARG A 77 -30.07 -0.34 10.47
CA ARG A 77 -28.96 -0.19 11.42
C ARG A 77 -27.82 -1.13 11.05
N GLY A 78 -28.12 -2.41 10.83
CA GLY A 78 -27.13 -3.39 10.38
C GLY A 78 -26.55 -3.05 9.01
N ARG A 79 -27.35 -2.54 8.08
CA ARG A 79 -26.89 -2.15 6.75
C ARG A 79 -26.05 -0.87 6.72
N LYS A 80 -26.17 0.00 7.73
CA LYS A 80 -25.31 1.18 7.92
C LYS A 80 -23.92 0.80 8.44
N TYR A 81 -23.82 -0.29 9.19
CA TYR A 81 -22.54 -0.80 9.69
C TYR A 81 -22.11 -2.04 8.90
N GLU A 82 -21.35 -1.85 7.82
CA GLU A 82 -20.98 -2.91 6.88
C GLU A 82 -20.40 -4.16 7.56
N PRO A 83 -19.48 -4.07 8.55
CA PRO A 83 -18.90 -5.24 9.22
C PRO A 83 -19.92 -6.13 9.95
N SER A 84 -21.12 -5.65 10.27
CA SER A 84 -22.18 -6.48 10.88
C SER A 84 -22.62 -7.66 10.01
N ILE A 85 -22.30 -7.64 8.71
CA ILE A 85 -22.60 -8.73 7.78
C ILE A 85 -21.96 -10.05 8.22
N GLN A 86 -20.76 -9.99 8.78
CA GLN A 86 -19.98 -11.17 9.12
C GLN A 86 -20.66 -12.01 10.23
N PRO A 87 -20.95 -11.48 11.43
CA PRO A 87 -21.64 -12.25 12.45
C PRO A 87 -23.07 -12.64 12.03
N HIS A 88 -23.76 -11.79 11.23
CA HIS A 88 -25.09 -12.09 10.71
C HIS A 88 -25.09 -13.33 9.80
N LEU A 89 -24.17 -13.41 8.84
CA LEU A 89 -24.06 -14.54 7.93
C LEU A 89 -23.55 -15.81 8.63
N ILE A 90 -22.61 -15.69 9.57
CA ILE A 90 -22.12 -16.85 10.34
C ILE A 90 -23.23 -17.44 11.20
N GLU A 91 -24.08 -16.61 11.82
CA GLU A 91 -25.27 -17.07 12.54
C GLU A 91 -26.18 -17.88 11.61
N GLN A 92 -26.58 -17.31 10.47
CA GLN A 92 -27.47 -17.97 9.50
C GLN A 92 -26.88 -19.30 9.03
N TRP A 93 -25.58 -19.32 8.71
CA TRP A 93 -24.89 -20.53 8.29
C TRP A 93 -24.91 -21.62 9.35
N LEU A 94 -24.56 -21.32 10.60
CA LEU A 94 -24.56 -22.32 11.67
C LEU A 94 -25.96 -22.81 12.04
N ARG A 95 -27.00 -21.99 11.85
CA ARG A 95 -28.39 -22.45 11.96
C ARG A 95 -28.77 -23.40 10.82
N ALA A 96 -28.31 -23.11 9.60
CA ALA A 96 -28.57 -23.93 8.41
C ALA A 96 -27.71 -25.20 8.31
N ALA A 97 -26.54 -25.23 8.96
CA ALA A 97 -25.58 -26.33 8.97
C ALA A 97 -25.05 -26.59 10.39
N PRO A 98 -25.89 -27.12 11.30
CA PRO A 98 -25.53 -27.33 12.70
C PRO A 98 -24.37 -28.32 12.90
N GLU A 99 -24.05 -29.15 11.91
CA GLU A 99 -22.90 -30.04 11.90
C GLU A 99 -21.55 -29.30 12.07
N HIS A 100 -21.49 -28.00 11.74
CA HIS A 100 -20.26 -27.21 11.83
C HIS A 100 -20.05 -26.50 13.18
N ILE A 101 -21.04 -26.47 14.09
CA ILE A 101 -20.96 -25.72 15.37
C ILE A 101 -19.77 -26.16 16.25
N GLY A 102 -19.39 -27.44 16.19
CA GLY A 102 -18.26 -27.99 16.95
C GLY A 102 -16.93 -27.99 16.21
N GLU A 103 -16.88 -27.53 14.97
CA GLU A 103 -15.64 -27.52 14.20
C GLU A 103 -14.69 -26.43 14.70
N ILE A 104 -13.40 -26.69 14.49
CA ILE A 104 -12.37 -25.68 14.63
C ILE A 104 -12.36 -24.85 13.36
N THR A 105 -12.59 -23.55 13.52
CA THR A 105 -12.81 -22.64 12.41
C THR A 105 -11.86 -21.46 12.49
N MET A 106 -11.16 -21.21 11.40
CA MET A 106 -10.39 -20.01 11.11
C MET A 106 -11.31 -19.00 10.40
N PHE A 107 -11.81 -18.02 11.15
CA PHE A 107 -12.54 -16.89 10.58
C PHE A 107 -11.56 -15.83 10.09
N HIS A 108 -11.79 -15.36 8.87
CA HIS A 108 -10.92 -14.39 8.22
C HIS A 108 -11.73 -13.47 7.28
N ASP A 109 -11.13 -12.33 6.95
CA ASP A 109 -11.69 -11.38 6.00
C ASP A 109 -11.48 -11.85 4.55
N SER A 110 -12.21 -11.25 3.62
CA SER A 110 -12.17 -11.63 2.19
C SER A 110 -10.91 -11.17 1.46
N ASP A 111 -10.11 -10.30 2.07
CA ASP A 111 -8.98 -9.59 1.48
C ASP A 111 -7.64 -10.04 2.08
N ILE A 112 -7.57 -11.31 2.44
CA ILE A 112 -6.35 -11.95 2.92
C ILE A 112 -5.74 -12.92 1.91
N VAL A 113 -4.43 -13.13 1.98
CA VAL A 113 -3.76 -14.30 1.41
C VAL A 113 -2.74 -14.85 2.40
N LEU A 114 -2.45 -16.14 2.29
CA LEU A 114 -1.41 -16.82 3.04
C LEU A 114 -0.12 -16.87 2.22
N ARG A 115 0.99 -16.51 2.86
CA ARG A 115 2.35 -16.72 2.33
C ARG A 115 2.79 -18.17 2.51
N TRP A 116 2.44 -18.76 3.65
CA TRP A 116 2.58 -20.17 3.96
C TRP A 116 1.44 -20.60 4.88
N LEU A 117 1.22 -21.91 4.99
CA LEU A 117 0.21 -22.47 5.89
C LEU A 117 0.77 -22.52 7.33
N PRO A 118 0.10 -21.88 8.32
CA PRO A 118 0.45 -22.03 9.73
C PRO A 118 0.40 -23.49 10.22
N ASP A 119 1.18 -23.83 11.26
CA ASP A 119 1.12 -25.15 11.90
C ASP A 119 -0.04 -25.21 12.91
N PHE A 120 -1.26 -25.31 12.38
CA PHE A 120 -2.48 -25.38 13.18
C PHE A 120 -2.51 -26.56 14.16
N GLU A 121 -1.82 -27.66 13.87
CA GLU A 121 -1.74 -28.82 14.76
C GLU A 121 -0.90 -28.49 16.00
N THR A 122 0.27 -27.87 15.81
CA THR A 122 1.11 -27.43 16.93
C THR A 122 0.40 -26.36 17.76
N MET A 123 -0.18 -25.35 17.12
CA MET A 123 -1.01 -24.34 17.80
C MET A 123 -2.10 -24.98 18.67
N ARG A 124 -2.81 -25.97 18.14
CA ARG A 124 -3.87 -26.68 18.86
C ARG A 124 -3.33 -27.52 20.01
N ARG A 125 -2.20 -28.19 19.83
CA ARG A 125 -1.57 -29.01 20.87
C ARG A 125 -1.09 -28.17 22.05
N GLU A 126 -0.53 -27.00 21.77
CA GLU A 126 -0.01 -26.07 22.80
C GLU A 126 -1.13 -25.31 23.50
N HIS A 127 -2.24 -25.07 22.80
CA HIS A 127 -3.39 -24.33 23.29
C HIS A 127 -4.72 -25.05 23.01
N PRO A 128 -4.97 -26.23 23.63
CA PRO A 128 -6.10 -27.09 23.29
C PRO A 128 -7.48 -26.45 23.51
N ASP A 129 -7.59 -25.59 24.53
CA ASP A 129 -8.85 -25.00 24.99
C ASP A 129 -8.94 -23.47 24.77
N ALA A 130 -7.99 -22.88 24.02
CA ALA A 130 -7.97 -21.44 23.78
C ALA A 130 -8.50 -21.05 22.41
N CYS A 131 -9.16 -19.90 22.35
CA CYS A 131 -9.39 -19.15 21.13
C CYS A 131 -8.06 -18.46 20.74
N LEU A 132 -7.53 -18.75 19.56
CA LEU A 132 -6.28 -18.13 19.10
C LEU A 132 -6.59 -16.98 18.16
N LEU A 133 -5.91 -15.86 18.37
CA LEU A 133 -6.18 -14.59 17.71
C LEU A 133 -4.89 -14.01 17.15
N SER A 134 -4.98 -13.25 16.08
CA SER A 134 -3.90 -12.36 15.64
C SER A 134 -3.81 -11.12 16.53
N ASP A 135 -2.62 -10.52 16.64
CA ASP A 135 -2.42 -9.32 17.46
C ASP A 135 -3.14 -8.10 16.87
N ALA A 136 -4.00 -7.47 17.67
CA ALA A 136 -4.70 -6.23 17.32
C ALA A 136 -4.64 -5.18 18.45
N ASP A 137 -3.77 -5.39 19.45
CA ASP A 137 -3.81 -4.63 20.71
C ASP A 137 -3.64 -3.13 20.50
N ARG A 138 -2.85 -2.73 19.49
CA ARG A 138 -2.58 -1.33 19.14
C ARG A 138 -3.81 -0.50 18.78
N TYR A 139 -4.92 -1.12 18.38
CA TYR A 139 -6.11 -0.39 17.92
C TYR A 139 -7.44 -0.92 18.48
N ILE A 140 -7.43 -2.02 19.24
CA ILE A 140 -8.61 -2.48 20.00
C ILE A 140 -8.31 -2.74 21.50
N GLY A 141 -7.09 -2.50 21.97
CA GLY A 141 -6.69 -2.69 23.36
C GLY A 141 -7.32 -1.69 24.33
N TYR A 142 -7.18 -1.98 25.63
CA TYR A 142 -7.63 -1.09 26.70
C TYR A 142 -6.92 0.26 26.63
N ASP A 143 -5.60 0.27 26.47
CA ASP A 143 -4.82 1.51 26.46
C ASP A 143 -5.23 2.43 25.31
N TYR A 144 -5.55 1.85 24.15
CA TYR A 144 -6.08 2.60 23.01
C TYR A 144 -7.39 3.32 23.34
N LEU A 145 -8.35 2.61 23.95
CA LEU A 145 -9.63 3.20 24.38
C LEU A 145 -9.43 4.21 25.51
N HIS A 146 -8.51 3.95 26.43
CA HIS A 146 -8.20 4.87 27.53
C HIS A 146 -7.65 6.19 26.99
N THR A 147 -6.70 6.14 26.04
CA THR A 147 -6.20 7.35 25.34
C THR A 147 -7.33 8.08 24.60
N ALA A 148 -8.30 7.37 24.01
CA ALA A 148 -9.47 8.02 23.43
C ALA A 148 -10.30 8.76 24.49
N CYS A 149 -10.49 8.16 25.68
CA CYS A 149 -11.17 8.82 26.80
C CYS A 149 -10.40 10.05 27.31
N GLU A 150 -9.07 9.98 27.40
CA GLU A 150 -8.23 11.12 27.80
C GLU A 150 -8.43 12.31 26.86
N LYS A 151 -8.37 12.11 25.53
CA LYS A 151 -8.62 13.16 24.53
C LYS A 151 -10.01 13.78 24.68
N ILE A 152 -11.03 12.95 24.87
CA ILE A 152 -12.40 13.42 25.09
C ILE A 152 -12.49 14.29 26.35
N ARG A 153 -11.74 13.96 27.40
CA ARG A 153 -11.72 14.73 28.66
C ARG A 153 -10.96 16.04 28.55
N GLU A 154 -10.05 16.20 27.60
CA GLU A 154 -9.43 17.50 27.31
C GLU A 154 -10.50 18.51 26.84
N GLU A 155 -11.48 18.06 26.05
CA GLU A 155 -12.63 18.87 25.61
C GLU A 155 -13.76 18.92 26.65
N ARG A 156 -13.98 17.81 27.36
CA ARG A 156 -15.07 17.63 28.34
C ARG A 156 -14.55 17.11 29.70
N PRO A 157 -13.95 17.98 30.53
CA PRO A 157 -13.36 17.58 31.82
C PRO A 157 -14.36 17.03 32.85
N ASP A 158 -15.66 17.25 32.64
CA ASP A 158 -16.75 16.77 33.48
C ASP A 158 -17.11 15.29 33.24
N VAL A 159 -16.64 14.70 32.13
CA VAL A 159 -16.82 13.28 31.81
C VAL A 159 -15.90 12.43 32.69
N ALA A 160 -16.41 11.28 33.13
CA ALA A 160 -15.64 10.34 33.95
C ALA A 160 -14.47 9.74 33.14
N GLU A 161 -13.40 9.35 33.84
CA GLU A 161 -12.11 8.93 33.26
C GLU A 161 -12.22 7.88 32.15
N ASP A 162 -13.02 6.85 32.37
CA ASP A 162 -13.19 5.72 31.46
C ASP A 162 -14.66 5.59 31.00
N ASP A 163 -15.41 6.71 30.93
CA ASP A 163 -16.87 6.68 30.68
C ASP A 163 -17.24 5.88 29.41
N LEU A 164 -16.52 6.09 28.30
CA LEU A 164 -16.75 5.34 27.07
C LEU A 164 -16.53 3.84 27.27
N ILE A 165 -15.45 3.45 27.96
CA ILE A 165 -15.14 2.04 28.24
C ILE A 165 -16.22 1.42 29.12
N ASP A 166 -16.66 2.11 30.17
CA ASP A 166 -17.70 1.63 31.08
C ASP A 166 -19.04 1.44 30.33
N ARG A 167 -19.40 2.35 29.42
CA ARG A 167 -20.60 2.22 28.57
C ARG A 167 -20.49 1.07 27.58
N MET A 168 -19.34 0.89 26.93
CA MET A 168 -19.10 -0.27 26.06
C MET A 168 -19.18 -1.59 26.85
N CYS A 169 -18.60 -1.62 28.06
CA CYS A 169 -18.66 -2.77 28.96
C CYS A 169 -20.10 -3.11 29.36
N ALA A 170 -20.92 -2.09 29.64
CA ALA A 170 -22.33 -2.25 29.97
C ALA A 170 -23.16 -2.84 28.81
N ILE A 171 -22.84 -2.45 27.56
CA ILE A 171 -23.49 -3.02 26.36
C ILE A 171 -23.19 -4.52 26.25
N VAL A 172 -21.91 -4.91 26.32
CA VAL A 172 -21.51 -6.32 26.16
C VAL A 172 -21.90 -7.16 27.39
N GLY A 173 -22.00 -6.54 28.57
CA GLY A 173 -22.22 -7.23 29.84
C GLY A 173 -20.94 -7.82 30.43
N ILE A 174 -19.83 -7.11 30.31
CA ILE A 174 -18.51 -7.52 30.82
C ILE A 174 -18.01 -6.53 31.89
N GLU A 175 -17.21 -7.01 32.84
CA GLU A 175 -16.56 -6.13 33.82
C GLU A 175 -15.33 -5.43 33.20
N ARG A 176 -15.21 -4.11 33.38
CA ARG A 176 -14.04 -3.33 32.91
C ARG A 176 -12.71 -3.91 33.42
N ALA A 177 -12.69 -4.46 34.63
CA ALA A 177 -11.50 -5.11 35.19
C ALA A 177 -11.00 -6.28 34.32
N ILE A 178 -11.91 -7.01 33.67
CA ILE A 178 -11.53 -8.08 32.73
C ILE A 178 -10.86 -7.47 31.51
N VAL A 179 -11.47 -6.45 30.89
CA VAL A 179 -10.91 -5.76 29.71
C VAL A 179 -9.51 -5.20 30.03
N HIS A 180 -9.37 -4.47 31.15
CA HIS A 180 -8.10 -3.92 31.59
C HIS A 180 -7.04 -5.02 31.85
N SER A 181 -7.43 -6.15 32.46
CA SER A 181 -6.49 -7.24 32.75
C SER A 181 -5.95 -7.97 31.50
N HIS A 182 -6.59 -7.77 30.35
CA HIS A 182 -6.18 -8.34 29.06
C HIS A 182 -5.42 -7.36 28.16
N GLN A 183 -5.05 -6.18 28.68
CA GLN A 183 -4.18 -5.25 27.96
C GLN A 183 -2.85 -5.92 27.55
N GLY A 184 -2.45 -5.75 26.29
CA GLY A 184 -1.31 -6.45 25.68
C GLY A 184 -1.64 -7.85 25.16
N ALA A 185 -2.92 -8.28 25.22
CA ALA A 185 -3.40 -9.56 24.74
C ALA A 185 -4.73 -9.44 23.95
N SER A 186 -5.04 -8.24 23.44
CA SER A 186 -6.24 -8.02 22.64
C SER A 186 -5.99 -8.46 21.20
N GLY A 187 -6.78 -9.43 20.73
CA GLY A 187 -6.59 -10.02 19.41
C GLY A 187 -7.80 -9.89 18.49
N GLY A 188 -7.55 -9.81 17.19
CA GLY A 188 -8.58 -9.71 16.16
C GLY A 188 -8.02 -9.58 14.74
N ALA A 189 -8.90 -9.61 13.74
CA ALA A 189 -8.67 -9.74 12.28
C ALA A 189 -8.58 -11.21 11.80
N GLN A 190 -7.90 -12.08 12.54
CA GLN A 190 -7.89 -13.52 12.31
C GLN A 190 -8.26 -14.26 13.60
N TYR A 191 -9.17 -15.22 13.50
CA TYR A 191 -9.71 -15.93 14.67
C TYR A 191 -9.73 -17.43 14.43
N LEU A 192 -8.94 -18.20 15.17
CA LEU A 192 -9.04 -19.66 15.24
C LEU A 192 -9.87 -20.05 16.47
N LEU A 193 -11.15 -20.31 16.24
CA LEU A 193 -12.16 -20.54 17.27
C LEU A 193 -12.66 -21.99 17.22
N ALA A 194 -13.22 -22.48 18.33
CA ALA A 194 -13.83 -23.80 18.40
C ALA A 194 -15.09 -23.75 19.26
N GLY A 195 -16.17 -24.38 18.79
CA GLY A 195 -17.37 -24.61 19.61
C GLY A 195 -18.29 -23.41 19.81
N LEU A 196 -18.20 -22.36 18.98
CA LEU A 196 -19.09 -21.20 19.07
C LEU A 196 -20.34 -21.41 18.22
N GLY A 197 -21.50 -21.53 18.88
CA GLY A 197 -22.80 -21.75 18.24
C GLY A 197 -23.48 -20.48 17.76
N PRO A 198 -24.62 -20.60 17.04
CA PRO A 198 -25.31 -19.46 16.44
C PRO A 198 -25.76 -18.39 17.44
N ASP A 199 -26.06 -18.76 18.69
CA ASP A 199 -26.50 -17.79 19.70
C ASP A 199 -25.36 -16.87 20.17
N TYR A 200 -24.11 -17.33 20.12
CA TYR A 200 -22.94 -16.47 20.31
C TYR A 200 -22.86 -15.42 19.20
N TRP A 201 -23.02 -15.86 17.94
CA TRP A 201 -22.96 -14.98 16.77
C TRP A 201 -24.11 -13.97 16.72
N ALA A 202 -25.30 -14.38 17.14
CA ALA A 202 -26.44 -13.49 17.32
C ALA A 202 -26.16 -12.39 18.35
N LYS A 203 -25.50 -12.73 19.47
CA LYS A 203 -25.08 -11.75 20.48
C LYS A 203 -24.00 -10.81 19.94
N VAL A 204 -22.99 -11.35 19.25
CA VAL A 204 -21.94 -10.54 18.61
C VAL A 204 -22.53 -9.56 17.61
N TYR A 205 -23.49 -9.99 16.79
CA TYR A 205 -24.22 -9.11 15.89
C TYR A 205 -24.92 -7.98 16.66
N ALA A 206 -25.76 -8.30 17.65
CA ALA A 206 -26.51 -7.32 18.42
C ALA A 206 -25.62 -6.31 19.14
N ASP A 207 -24.57 -6.79 19.83
CA ASP A 207 -23.63 -5.94 20.56
C ASP A 207 -22.81 -5.07 19.61
N SER A 208 -22.42 -5.57 18.43
CA SER A 208 -21.68 -4.77 17.45
C SER A 208 -22.47 -3.56 16.97
N LEU A 209 -23.78 -3.71 16.79
CA LEU A 209 -24.67 -2.61 16.44
C LEU A 209 -24.82 -1.62 17.59
N ALA A 210 -25.04 -2.11 18.81
CA ALA A 210 -25.18 -1.26 19.99
C ALA A 210 -23.89 -0.46 20.28
N LEU A 211 -22.72 -1.07 20.12
CA LEU A 211 -21.43 -0.38 20.23
C LEU A 211 -21.27 0.68 19.13
N ARG A 212 -21.65 0.36 17.89
CA ARG A 212 -21.56 1.32 16.79
C ARG A 212 -22.48 2.53 17.00
N GLU A 213 -23.69 2.29 17.49
CA GLU A 213 -24.64 3.34 17.84
C GLU A 213 -24.16 4.20 18.99
N LEU A 214 -23.60 3.58 20.04
CA LEU A 214 -22.94 4.31 21.12
C LEU A 214 -21.91 5.27 20.51
N PHE A 215 -21.05 4.81 19.60
CA PHE A 215 -20.05 5.68 18.98
C PHE A 215 -20.68 6.81 18.16
N ASP A 216 -21.69 6.53 17.33
CA ASP A 216 -22.35 7.56 16.51
C ASP A 216 -22.98 8.66 17.39
N ASP A 217 -23.57 8.27 18.53
CA ASP A 217 -24.27 9.19 19.43
C ASP A 217 -23.32 9.89 20.42
N TYR A 218 -22.20 9.26 20.81
CA TYR A 218 -21.35 9.70 21.92
C TYR A 218 -20.83 11.14 21.76
N ALA A 219 -20.26 11.46 20.59
CA ALA A 219 -19.75 12.80 20.32
C ALA A 219 -20.87 13.86 20.34
N THR A 220 -22.07 13.49 19.89
CA THR A 220 -23.24 14.38 19.89
C THR A 220 -23.80 14.57 21.31
N GLU A 221 -23.94 13.50 22.08
CA GLU A 221 -24.38 13.53 23.48
C GLU A 221 -23.47 14.42 24.33
N LEU A 222 -22.16 14.29 24.12
CA LEU A 222 -21.13 15.06 24.80
C LEU A 222 -20.77 16.38 24.11
N GLN A 223 -21.49 16.79 23.05
CA GLN A 223 -21.25 18.06 22.35
C GLN A 223 -19.77 18.31 22.04
N LEU A 224 -19.06 17.27 21.60
CA LEU A 224 -17.63 17.34 21.26
C LEU A 224 -17.41 18.17 20.00
N GLU A 225 -16.19 18.69 19.84
CA GLU A 225 -15.84 19.49 18.66
C GLU A 225 -15.80 18.62 17.39
N HIS A 226 -15.28 17.40 17.53
CA HIS A 226 -15.11 16.46 16.44
C HIS A 226 -16.07 15.26 16.51
N GLU A 227 -16.32 14.63 15.35
CA GLU A 227 -17.05 13.36 15.28
C GLU A 227 -16.24 12.21 15.90
N SER A 228 -16.93 11.14 16.32
CA SER A 228 -16.30 10.00 17.02
C SER A 228 -15.13 9.36 16.26
N GLY A 229 -15.12 9.41 14.92
CA GLY A 229 -14.01 8.92 14.11
C GLY A 229 -12.66 9.61 14.38
N HIS A 230 -12.68 10.82 14.96
CA HIS A 230 -11.49 11.55 15.37
C HIS A 230 -10.82 10.93 16.62
N TYR A 231 -11.63 10.44 17.57
CA TYR A 231 -11.12 9.91 18.84
C TYR A 231 -10.83 8.42 18.76
N LEU A 232 -11.62 7.67 17.98
CA LEU A 232 -11.48 6.22 17.88
C LEU A 232 -11.83 5.64 16.49
N GLN A 233 -11.31 4.46 16.20
CA GLN A 233 -11.60 3.68 15.00
C GLN A 233 -12.99 3.04 15.08
N VAL A 234 -14.04 3.83 14.85
CA VAL A 234 -15.45 3.43 14.96
C VAL A 234 -15.86 2.22 14.12
N TRP A 235 -15.08 1.86 13.09
CA TRP A 235 -15.31 0.66 12.29
C TRP A 235 -14.97 -0.64 13.04
N THR A 236 -14.20 -0.58 14.12
CA THR A 236 -13.78 -1.74 14.95
C THR A 236 -14.82 -2.17 16.00
N ALA A 237 -16.03 -1.56 16.01
CA ALA A 237 -17.14 -1.96 16.91
C ALA A 237 -17.39 -3.48 16.93
N GLY A 238 -17.36 -4.11 15.76
CA GLY A 238 -17.44 -5.56 15.59
C GLY A 238 -16.26 -6.29 16.22
N MET A 239 -15.03 -5.80 16.09
CA MET A 239 -13.86 -6.45 16.70
C MET A 239 -13.93 -6.45 18.23
N TRP A 240 -14.34 -5.34 18.85
CA TRP A 240 -14.62 -5.32 20.30
C TRP A 240 -15.75 -6.27 20.66
N SER A 241 -16.85 -6.27 19.89
CA SER A 241 -17.97 -7.19 20.12
C SER A 241 -17.52 -8.66 20.09
N TYR A 242 -16.72 -9.06 19.10
CA TYR A 242 -16.15 -10.41 19.02
C TYR A 242 -15.32 -10.75 20.27
N LEU A 243 -14.29 -9.95 20.52
CA LEU A 243 -13.31 -10.24 21.57
C LEU A 243 -13.94 -10.24 22.95
N TRP A 244 -14.77 -9.25 23.25
CA TRP A 244 -15.34 -9.09 24.59
C TRP A 244 -16.46 -10.10 24.85
N ASN A 245 -17.18 -10.57 23.83
CA ASN A 245 -18.11 -11.69 23.99
C ASN A 245 -17.40 -13.02 24.30
N LEU A 246 -16.19 -13.24 23.77
CA LEU A 246 -15.37 -14.39 24.20
C LEU A 246 -15.06 -14.30 25.70
N TRP A 247 -14.58 -13.16 26.16
CA TRP A 247 -14.24 -12.95 27.57
C TRP A 247 -15.45 -13.00 28.50
N ALA A 248 -16.56 -12.38 28.10
CA ALA A 248 -17.83 -12.44 28.85
C ALA A 248 -18.37 -13.88 28.94
N GLY A 249 -18.14 -14.70 27.90
CA GLY A 249 -18.45 -16.12 27.89
C GLY A 249 -17.47 -17.00 28.67
N GLY A 250 -16.40 -16.42 29.24
CA GLY A 250 -15.36 -17.16 29.98
C GLY A 250 -14.39 -17.93 29.08
N HIS A 251 -14.34 -17.63 27.79
CA HIS A 251 -13.39 -18.26 26.86
C HIS A 251 -11.98 -17.70 27.08
N LYS A 252 -10.99 -18.61 27.12
CA LYS A 252 -9.58 -18.22 27.15
C LYS A 252 -9.14 -17.77 25.76
N THR A 253 -8.52 -16.59 25.67
CA THR A 253 -7.92 -16.09 24.42
C THR A 253 -6.40 -16.11 24.51
N VAL A 254 -5.73 -16.32 23.38
CA VAL A 254 -4.26 -16.22 23.24
C VAL A 254 -3.96 -15.53 21.91
N VAL A 255 -3.16 -14.47 21.95
CA VAL A 255 -2.56 -13.88 20.74
C VAL A 255 -1.40 -14.76 20.31
N HIS A 256 -1.44 -15.28 19.08
CA HIS A 256 -0.46 -16.25 18.59
C HIS A 256 0.31 -15.73 17.37
N PRO A 257 1.66 -15.79 17.35
CA PRO A 257 2.48 -15.22 16.27
C PRO A 257 2.22 -15.85 14.89
N ASP A 258 1.83 -17.12 14.84
CA ASP A 258 1.45 -17.77 13.56
C ASP A 258 0.13 -17.25 12.96
N LEU A 259 -0.56 -16.32 13.64
CA LEU A 259 -1.70 -15.59 13.10
C LEU A 259 -1.31 -14.14 12.73
N ASN A 260 -0.06 -13.73 12.91
CA ASN A 260 0.38 -12.38 12.57
C ASN A 260 0.21 -12.07 11.07
N PHE A 261 0.01 -10.80 10.78
CA PHE A 261 -0.30 -10.34 9.45
C PHE A 261 0.40 -9.02 9.12
N LEU A 262 0.60 -8.79 7.83
CA LEU A 262 1.15 -7.55 7.28
C LEU A 262 0.10 -6.83 6.44
N PHE A 263 -0.02 -5.52 6.63
CA PHE A 263 -0.89 -4.68 5.83
C PHE A 263 -0.30 -4.38 4.44
N GLY A 264 -1.13 -4.00 3.48
CA GLY A 264 -0.73 -3.69 2.10
C GLY A 264 0.38 -2.63 1.92
N VAL A 265 0.62 -1.81 2.95
CA VAL A 265 1.67 -0.78 3.00
C VAL A 265 3.02 -1.29 3.53
N ALA A 266 3.07 -2.48 4.11
CA ALA A 266 4.28 -2.98 4.75
C ALA A 266 5.25 -3.62 3.73
N ASP A 267 6.50 -3.75 4.16
CA ASP A 267 7.46 -4.68 3.57
C ASP A 267 7.23 -6.10 4.10
N LEU A 268 7.66 -7.11 3.35
CA LEU A 268 7.60 -8.50 3.82
C LEU A 268 8.61 -8.71 4.96
N ASP A 269 8.18 -9.46 5.97
CA ASP A 269 9.04 -10.00 7.04
C ASP A 269 9.24 -11.52 6.84
N ASP A 270 9.93 -12.19 7.76
CA ASP A 270 10.08 -13.66 7.72
C ASP A 270 9.13 -14.39 8.67
N THR A 271 8.22 -13.66 9.34
CA THR A 271 7.47 -14.17 10.51
C THR A 271 5.97 -14.16 10.34
N SER A 272 5.41 -13.27 9.53
CA SER A 272 3.97 -13.07 9.41
C SER A 272 3.39 -13.90 8.26
N PRO A 273 2.53 -14.89 8.53
CA PRO A 273 2.01 -15.78 7.48
C PRO A 273 0.93 -15.13 6.62
N PHE A 274 0.21 -14.14 7.17
CA PHE A 274 -0.93 -13.51 6.51
C PHE A 274 -0.55 -12.17 5.87
N LEU A 275 -1.07 -11.92 4.67
CA LEU A 275 -1.12 -10.58 4.09
C LEU A 275 -2.57 -10.11 4.13
N HIS A 276 -2.83 -8.92 4.65
CA HIS A 276 -4.17 -8.38 4.85
C HIS A 276 -4.32 -7.03 4.14
N MET A 277 -5.14 -6.98 3.09
CA MET A 277 -5.30 -5.79 2.25
C MET A 277 -6.41 -4.86 2.74
N ALA A 278 -6.43 -4.54 4.04
CA ALA A 278 -7.51 -3.78 4.68
C ALA A 278 -7.72 -2.36 4.11
N GLY A 279 -6.77 -1.81 3.33
CA GLY A 279 -6.76 -0.44 2.78
C GLY A 279 -5.71 0.44 3.46
N LYS A 280 -5.54 1.69 3.02
CA LYS A 280 -4.60 2.65 3.62
C LYS A 280 -5.30 3.67 4.53
N THR A 281 -4.64 4.06 5.63
CA THR A 281 -5.00 5.24 6.42
C THR A 281 -4.34 6.52 5.89
N GLN A 282 -3.24 6.40 5.17
CA GLN A 282 -2.58 7.51 4.49
C GLN A 282 -2.72 7.36 2.96
N PRO A 283 -3.26 8.38 2.29
CA PRO A 283 -3.44 8.30 0.86
C PRO A 283 -2.06 8.41 0.17
N HIS A 284 -1.86 7.60 -0.86
CA HIS A 284 -0.84 7.81 -1.90
C HIS A 284 0.64 7.44 -1.64
N GLU A 285 0.92 6.42 -0.83
CA GLU A 285 2.26 5.82 -0.89
C GLU A 285 2.47 5.08 -2.23
N SER A 286 3.34 5.63 -3.08
CA SER A 286 3.72 5.03 -4.36
C SER A 286 4.40 3.67 -4.13
N GLY A 287 4.06 2.66 -4.93
CA GLY A 287 4.69 1.33 -4.82
C GLY A 287 4.07 0.39 -3.78
N ARG A 288 3.07 0.86 -3.03
CA ARG A 288 2.28 0.07 -2.08
C ARG A 288 0.89 -0.24 -2.62
N PHE A 289 0.34 -1.41 -2.26
CA PHE A 289 -0.99 -1.83 -2.72
C PHE A 289 -2.07 -1.14 -1.91
N ASP A 290 -3.07 -0.60 -2.60
CA ASP A 290 -4.32 -0.16 -2.01
C ASP A 290 -5.46 -0.83 -2.77
N LYS A 291 -6.31 -1.57 -2.07
CA LYS A 291 -7.49 -2.14 -2.72
C LYS A 291 -8.40 -1.03 -3.24
N VAL A 292 -8.48 0.12 -2.57
CA VAL A 292 -9.41 1.22 -2.91
C VAL A 292 -9.20 1.70 -4.36
N ASP A 293 -7.97 1.65 -4.85
CA ASP A 293 -7.60 1.95 -6.25
C ASP A 293 -8.30 1.05 -7.29
N TRP A 294 -8.88 -0.07 -6.85
CA TRP A 294 -9.55 -1.08 -7.66
C TRP A 294 -11.08 -1.01 -7.52
N HIS A 295 -11.64 0.01 -6.86
CA HIS A 295 -13.10 0.18 -6.83
C HIS A 295 -13.63 0.32 -8.26
N GLY A 296 -14.59 -0.54 -8.63
CA GLY A 296 -15.15 -0.59 -9.99
C GLY A 296 -14.30 -1.34 -11.02
N PHE A 297 -13.15 -1.89 -10.64
CA PHE A 297 -12.28 -2.68 -11.51
C PHE A 297 -12.05 -4.08 -10.94
N ASN A 298 -11.92 -5.07 -11.83
CA ASN A 298 -11.50 -6.41 -11.43
C ASN A 298 -10.00 -6.59 -11.73
N PRO A 299 -9.13 -6.66 -10.70
CA PRO A 299 -7.68 -6.78 -10.91
C PRO A 299 -7.27 -8.08 -11.61
N ILE A 300 -8.06 -9.16 -11.46
CA ILE A 300 -7.83 -10.44 -12.14
C ILE A 300 -8.07 -10.31 -13.65
N GLU A 301 -9.07 -9.54 -14.07
CA GLU A 301 -9.30 -9.28 -15.50
C GLU A 301 -8.29 -8.26 -16.04
N ALA A 302 -7.96 -7.22 -15.26
CA ALA A 302 -7.00 -6.21 -15.66
C ALA A 302 -5.63 -6.82 -15.98
N VAL A 303 -5.12 -7.72 -15.14
CA VAL A 303 -3.79 -8.31 -15.34
C VAL A 303 -3.71 -9.27 -16.53
N LYS A 304 -4.83 -9.79 -17.04
CA LYS A 304 -4.86 -10.58 -18.28
C LYS A 304 -4.57 -9.73 -19.52
N VAL A 305 -4.90 -8.44 -19.46
CA VAL A 305 -4.72 -7.49 -20.56
C VAL A 305 -3.49 -6.60 -20.34
N GLN A 306 -3.25 -6.20 -19.09
CA GLN A 306 -2.11 -5.41 -18.63
C GLN A 306 -1.27 -6.24 -17.64
N PRO A 307 -0.46 -7.21 -18.12
CA PRO A 307 0.33 -8.09 -17.24
C PRO A 307 1.31 -7.34 -16.34
N TYR A 308 1.64 -6.10 -16.71
CA TYR A 308 2.54 -5.19 -16.03
C TYR A 308 1.88 -4.29 -14.97
N VAL A 309 0.57 -4.39 -14.75
CA VAL A 309 -0.20 -3.41 -13.94
C VAL A 309 0.27 -3.32 -12.47
N PHE A 310 0.95 -4.34 -11.96
CA PHE A 310 1.53 -4.38 -10.61
C PHE A 310 3.04 -4.20 -10.58
N ASP A 311 3.71 -3.99 -11.73
CA ASP A 311 5.18 -3.94 -11.78
C ASP A 311 5.77 -2.69 -11.12
N HIS A 312 4.91 -1.74 -10.73
CA HIS A 312 5.30 -0.53 -10.01
C HIS A 312 5.42 -0.73 -8.50
N HIS A 313 4.97 -1.86 -7.97
CA HIS A 313 5.16 -2.17 -6.56
C HIS A 313 6.64 -2.39 -6.23
N ASP A 314 7.00 -2.08 -5.00
CA ASP A 314 8.36 -2.26 -4.51
C ASP A 314 8.66 -3.75 -4.32
N GLU A 315 9.80 -4.21 -4.83
CA GLU A 315 10.20 -5.61 -4.75
C GLU A 315 10.40 -6.02 -3.28
N GLY A 316 9.84 -7.16 -2.87
CA GLY A 316 9.88 -7.61 -1.48
C GLY A 316 8.87 -6.92 -0.56
N SER A 317 7.96 -6.10 -1.12
CA SER A 317 6.82 -5.56 -0.38
C SER A 317 5.63 -6.52 -0.32
N VAL A 318 4.71 -6.27 0.60
CA VAL A 318 3.40 -6.93 0.63
C VAL A 318 2.64 -6.71 -0.68
N ALA A 319 2.78 -5.53 -1.27
CA ALA A 319 2.12 -5.14 -2.50
C ALA A 319 2.56 -6.00 -3.70
N ASP A 320 3.85 -6.27 -3.80
CA ASP A 320 4.42 -7.13 -4.84
C ASP A 320 3.94 -8.58 -4.67
N ALA A 321 4.00 -9.12 -3.44
CA ALA A 321 3.50 -10.45 -3.14
C ALA A 321 1.99 -10.61 -3.42
N TYR A 322 1.17 -9.62 -3.08
CA TYR A 322 -0.25 -9.65 -3.37
C TYR A 322 -0.56 -9.50 -4.86
N GLY A 323 0.18 -8.64 -5.57
CA GLY A 323 0.12 -8.56 -7.04
C GLY A 323 0.43 -9.91 -7.70
N GLN A 324 1.37 -10.67 -7.14
CA GLN A 324 1.68 -12.02 -7.58
C GLN A 324 0.55 -13.03 -7.29
N ALA A 325 -0.13 -12.91 -6.16
CA ALA A 325 -1.32 -13.72 -5.88
C ALA A 325 -2.45 -13.44 -6.88
N ILE A 326 -2.66 -12.18 -7.26
CA ILE A 326 -3.62 -11.79 -8.30
C ILE A 326 -3.25 -12.38 -9.67
N ARG A 327 -1.97 -12.26 -10.08
CA ARG A 327 -1.47 -12.88 -11.33
C ARG A 327 -1.74 -14.39 -11.36
N THR A 328 -1.49 -15.06 -10.22
CA THR A 328 -1.74 -16.48 -10.05
C THR A 328 -3.23 -16.83 -10.19
N ALA A 329 -4.13 -16.06 -9.55
CA ALA A 329 -5.58 -16.21 -9.71
C ALA A 329 -6.05 -15.98 -11.15
N ALA A 330 -5.41 -15.07 -11.87
CA ALA A 330 -5.69 -14.83 -13.28
C ALA A 330 -5.14 -15.92 -14.23
N GLY A 331 -4.30 -16.83 -13.74
CA GLY A 331 -3.58 -17.78 -14.59
C GLY A 331 -2.52 -17.11 -15.48
N VAL A 332 -2.07 -15.91 -15.09
CA VAL A 332 -1.06 -15.12 -15.79
C VAL A 332 0.30 -15.41 -15.16
N ALA A 333 1.25 -15.88 -15.97
CA ALA A 333 2.62 -16.08 -15.50
C ALA A 333 3.24 -14.73 -15.13
N ASP A 334 3.99 -14.71 -14.02
CA ASP A 334 4.81 -13.56 -13.71
C ASP A 334 5.90 -13.41 -14.77
N ARG A 335 5.84 -12.31 -15.52
CA ARG A 335 6.88 -11.97 -16.48
C ARG A 335 8.01 -11.19 -15.83
N GLY A 336 7.77 -10.69 -14.60
CA GLY A 336 8.67 -9.79 -13.90
C GLY A 336 9.00 -8.54 -14.72
N ARG A 337 9.95 -7.78 -14.20
CA ARG A 337 10.62 -6.75 -14.98
C ARG A 337 11.68 -7.40 -15.89
N CYS A 338 11.80 -6.96 -17.12
CA CYS A 338 12.89 -7.37 -18.01
C CYS A 338 14.15 -6.52 -17.77
N PRO A 339 15.34 -7.08 -18.06
CA PRO A 339 16.57 -6.29 -18.01
C PRO A 339 16.52 -5.15 -19.04
N LEU A 340 17.26 -4.08 -18.72
CA LEU A 340 17.51 -3.01 -19.67
C LEU A 340 18.19 -3.61 -20.92
N ARG A 341 17.59 -3.40 -22.10
CA ARG A 341 18.03 -4.02 -23.36
C ARG A 341 17.68 -3.13 -24.56
N PRO A 342 18.34 -3.30 -25.72
CA PRO A 342 17.94 -2.61 -26.93
C PRO A 342 16.51 -2.97 -27.32
N ALA A 343 15.73 -1.95 -27.68
CA ALA A 343 14.35 -2.09 -28.12
C ALA A 343 14.02 -1.00 -29.16
N ARG A 344 12.98 -1.23 -29.96
CA ARG A 344 12.51 -0.27 -30.98
C ARG A 344 11.55 0.77 -30.42
N HIS A 345 10.89 0.45 -29.31
CA HIS A 345 9.88 1.28 -28.69
C HIS A 345 10.22 1.47 -27.21
N TRP A 346 10.08 2.70 -26.74
CA TRP A 346 10.27 3.06 -25.34
C TRP A 346 9.16 3.99 -24.90
N ARG A 347 8.65 3.78 -23.67
CA ARG A 347 7.69 4.70 -23.07
C ARG A 347 7.87 4.78 -21.57
N ILE A 348 7.42 5.89 -21.01
CA ILE A 348 7.08 5.98 -19.59
C ILE A 348 5.57 5.84 -19.44
N LEU A 349 5.13 5.14 -18.40
CA LEU A 349 3.74 4.85 -18.13
C LEU A 349 3.40 5.18 -16.67
N SER A 350 2.24 5.77 -16.41
CA SER A 350 1.77 6.15 -15.08
C SER A 350 0.30 5.76 -14.86
N TRP A 351 -0.02 5.42 -13.62
CA TRP A 351 -1.39 5.27 -13.11
C TRP A 351 -1.69 6.12 -11.88
N CYS A 352 -0.65 6.69 -11.25
CA CYS A 352 -0.77 7.45 -10.01
C CYS A 352 -0.89 8.94 -10.33
N LEU A 353 -2.12 9.38 -10.57
CA LEU A 353 -2.44 10.75 -10.94
C LEU A 353 -3.17 11.43 -9.78
N ASP A 354 -2.94 12.72 -9.60
CA ASP A 354 -3.47 13.53 -8.49
C ASP A 354 -4.97 13.86 -8.62
N ARG A 355 -5.80 12.85 -8.89
CA ARG A 355 -7.29 12.83 -8.90
C ARG A 355 -8.06 13.21 -10.17
N GLU A 356 -7.45 13.35 -11.35
CA GLU A 356 -8.22 13.81 -12.52
C GLU A 356 -8.04 12.99 -13.82
N GLU A 357 -7.31 11.87 -13.81
CA GLU A 357 -6.91 11.20 -15.06
C GLU A 357 -6.28 12.17 -16.07
N LEU A 358 -5.46 13.10 -15.54
CA LEU A 358 -4.69 14.10 -16.29
C LEU A 358 -3.21 13.97 -15.91
N TRP A 359 -2.32 14.10 -16.90
CA TRP A 359 -0.87 14.20 -16.69
C TRP A 359 -0.27 15.09 -17.76
N ASP A 360 0.33 16.20 -17.33
CA ASP A 360 0.89 17.17 -18.24
C ASP A 360 2.43 17.13 -18.18
N VAL A 361 3.07 16.99 -19.35
CA VAL A 361 4.53 16.87 -19.48
C VAL A 361 5.05 17.95 -20.43
N GLU A 362 5.84 18.89 -19.90
CA GLU A 362 6.50 19.95 -20.68
C GLU A 362 7.66 19.39 -21.49
N ARG A 363 8.44 18.47 -20.92
CA ARG A 363 9.53 17.83 -21.65
C ARG A 363 9.68 16.37 -21.26
N LEU A 364 9.79 15.50 -22.26
CA LEU A 364 10.31 14.14 -22.11
C LEU A 364 11.46 13.96 -23.09
N HIS A 365 12.62 13.57 -22.60
CA HIS A 365 13.81 13.39 -23.43
C HIS A 365 14.36 11.98 -23.24
N PHE A 366 14.50 11.26 -24.36
CA PHE A 366 15.24 10.01 -24.48
C PHE A 366 16.57 10.31 -25.19
N GLY A 367 17.68 10.20 -24.47
CA GLY A 367 19.01 10.33 -25.04
C GLY A 367 19.67 8.98 -25.26
N PHE A 368 20.48 8.88 -26.30
CA PHE A 368 21.15 7.66 -26.73
C PHE A 368 22.65 7.93 -26.96
N ASP A 369 23.49 6.94 -26.70
CA ASP A 369 24.94 7.03 -26.98
C ASP A 369 25.25 6.90 -28.49
N GLU A 370 24.30 6.33 -29.23
CA GLU A 370 24.37 6.12 -30.67
C GLU A 370 23.47 7.12 -31.41
N ASP A 371 23.77 7.39 -32.68
CA ASP A 371 23.02 8.32 -33.53
C ASP A 371 21.68 7.72 -33.99
N VAL A 372 20.70 7.69 -33.10
CA VAL A 372 19.38 7.05 -33.27
C VAL A 372 18.33 8.10 -33.58
N GLU A 373 17.46 7.83 -34.57
CA GLU A 373 16.40 8.76 -34.97
C GLU A 373 15.06 8.34 -34.34
N ILE A 374 14.36 9.29 -33.71
CA ILE A 374 12.98 9.11 -33.28
C ILE A 374 12.08 9.33 -34.49
N ILE A 375 11.33 8.31 -34.87
CA ILE A 375 10.50 8.31 -36.09
C ILE A 375 9.00 8.42 -35.79
N GLU A 376 8.59 8.22 -34.55
CA GLU A 376 7.18 8.29 -34.11
C GLU A 376 7.10 8.55 -32.60
N TYR A 377 6.05 9.24 -32.16
CA TYR A 377 5.74 9.43 -30.75
C TYR A 377 4.53 8.58 -30.35
N HIS A 378 4.58 8.01 -29.14
CA HIS A 378 3.49 7.24 -28.55
C HIS A 378 2.83 8.04 -27.44
N SER A 379 1.49 8.08 -27.39
CA SER A 379 0.79 8.64 -26.24
C SER A 379 -0.57 7.97 -26.00
N SER A 380 -1.04 7.97 -24.75
CA SER A 380 -2.37 7.47 -24.34
C SER A 380 -3.54 8.38 -24.75
N GLY A 381 -3.25 9.51 -25.41
CA GLY A 381 -4.20 10.55 -25.77
C GLY A 381 -3.79 11.93 -25.25
N SER A 382 -4.48 12.98 -25.71
CA SER A 382 -4.22 14.36 -25.31
C SER A 382 -5.50 15.16 -25.09
N ALA A 383 -5.37 16.37 -24.56
CA ALA A 383 -6.43 17.36 -24.41
C ALA A 383 -6.93 17.97 -25.74
N GLY A 384 -6.51 17.42 -26.88
CA GLY A 384 -6.84 17.91 -28.22
C GLY A 384 -5.77 18.83 -28.80
N SER A 385 -6.22 19.68 -29.72
CA SER A 385 -5.36 20.60 -30.50
C SER A 385 -4.53 21.52 -29.60
N GLY A 386 -3.21 21.50 -29.75
CA GLY A 386 -2.24 22.30 -28.98
C GLY A 386 -1.68 21.61 -27.73
N TYR A 387 -2.01 20.34 -27.51
CA TYR A 387 -1.56 19.50 -26.39
C TYR A 387 -1.04 18.13 -26.83
N GLU A 388 -0.69 18.00 -28.11
CA GLU A 388 -0.23 16.77 -28.74
C GLU A 388 1.09 16.26 -28.13
N ALA A 389 1.42 14.99 -28.38
CA ALA A 389 2.58 14.32 -27.77
C ALA A 389 3.90 14.98 -28.17
N GLU A 390 3.99 15.45 -29.41
CA GLU A 390 5.12 16.15 -30.01
C GLU A 390 5.60 17.31 -29.15
N HIS A 391 4.69 18.02 -28.48
CA HIS A 391 5.02 19.17 -27.65
C HIS A 391 5.90 18.83 -26.45
N ALA A 392 5.85 17.60 -25.94
CA ALA A 392 6.78 17.17 -24.90
C ALA A 392 8.19 16.86 -25.44
N PHE A 393 8.37 16.71 -26.74
CA PHE A 393 9.67 16.39 -27.36
C PHE A 393 10.30 17.63 -28.04
N ASP A 394 9.49 18.62 -28.37
CA ASP A 394 9.93 19.88 -28.98
C ASP A 394 10.58 20.85 -27.98
N GLU A 395 11.37 21.80 -28.48
CA GLU A 395 12.00 22.88 -27.68
C GLU A 395 11.07 24.08 -27.40
N ASN A 396 9.81 24.00 -27.82
CA ASN A 396 8.83 25.06 -27.62
C ASN A 396 8.24 24.99 -26.19
N PRO A 397 7.59 26.05 -25.68
CA PRO A 397 7.03 26.06 -24.32
C PRO A 397 5.66 25.37 -24.23
N GLN A 398 5.21 24.66 -25.27
CA GLN A 398 3.98 23.87 -25.20
C GLN A 398 4.27 22.57 -24.42
N PHE A 399 3.23 21.83 -24.07
CA PHE A 399 3.35 20.60 -23.33
C PHE A 399 2.34 19.58 -23.82
N TRP A 400 2.65 18.30 -23.63
CA TRP A 400 1.68 17.24 -23.82
C TRP A 400 0.67 17.28 -22.67
N GLY A 401 -0.59 17.56 -22.99
CA GLY A 401 -1.69 17.57 -22.02
C GLY A 401 -2.37 16.22 -21.97
N GLY A 402 -1.76 15.24 -21.30
CA GLY A 402 -2.12 13.84 -21.38
C GLY A 402 -3.53 13.49 -20.91
N ARG A 403 -4.13 12.50 -21.57
CA ARG A 403 -5.41 11.88 -21.18
C ARG A 403 -5.25 10.38 -21.07
N ALA A 404 -5.98 9.77 -20.15
CA ALA A 404 -5.90 8.35 -19.90
C ALA A 404 -6.52 7.58 -21.07
N GLU A 405 -5.82 6.55 -21.53
CA GLU A 405 -6.39 5.61 -22.48
C GLU A 405 -7.31 4.65 -21.70
N ARG A 406 -8.55 4.51 -22.16
CA ARG A 406 -9.55 3.62 -21.55
C ARG A 406 -9.80 2.43 -22.48
N ARG A 407 -9.39 1.25 -22.04
CA ARG A 407 -9.74 -0.02 -22.69
C ARG A 407 -10.69 -0.82 -21.80
N PRO A 408 -11.72 -1.50 -22.35
CA PRO A 408 -12.61 -2.33 -21.55
C PRO A 408 -11.85 -3.35 -20.71
N GLY A 409 -12.19 -3.47 -19.42
CA GLY A 409 -11.57 -4.43 -18.51
C GLY A 409 -10.13 -4.08 -18.07
N THR A 410 -9.67 -2.85 -18.32
CA THR A 410 -8.32 -2.40 -17.94
C THR A 410 -8.36 -1.21 -16.99
N ARG A 411 -7.28 -0.99 -16.24
CA ARG A 411 -7.09 0.28 -15.52
C ARG A 411 -6.75 1.36 -16.55
N PRO A 412 -7.33 2.58 -16.43
CA PRO A 412 -6.90 3.71 -17.25
C PRO A 412 -5.40 3.91 -17.10
N GLU A 413 -4.68 3.95 -18.22
CA GLU A 413 -3.24 4.13 -18.23
C GLU A 413 -2.87 5.39 -19.01
N MET A 414 -1.80 6.03 -18.56
CA MET A 414 -1.18 7.13 -19.28
C MET A 414 0.21 6.79 -19.68
N TYR A 415 0.56 7.09 -20.91
CA TYR A 415 1.93 6.88 -21.36
C TYR A 415 2.34 7.94 -22.37
N LEU A 416 3.64 8.16 -22.42
CA LEU A 416 4.31 8.99 -23.39
C LEU A 416 5.63 8.32 -23.77
N GLY A 417 5.95 8.27 -25.06
CA GLY A 417 7.09 7.50 -25.53
C GLY A 417 7.48 7.77 -26.97
N VAL A 418 8.43 6.97 -27.44
CA VAL A 418 9.08 7.11 -28.74
C VAL A 418 9.21 5.76 -29.43
N LYS A 419 9.19 5.81 -30.76
CA LYS A 419 9.64 4.74 -31.65
C LYS A 419 10.91 5.17 -32.35
N LEU A 420 11.83 4.23 -32.45
CA LEU A 420 13.16 4.45 -33.00
C LEU A 420 13.28 3.81 -34.39
N ASP A 421 14.14 4.39 -35.24
CA ASP A 421 14.49 3.83 -36.55
C ASP A 421 15.11 2.43 -36.42
N ARG A 422 15.85 2.20 -35.34
CA ARG A 422 16.50 0.93 -34.99
C ARG A 422 16.40 0.60 -33.50
N MET A 423 16.75 -0.63 -33.14
CA MET A 423 16.82 -1.02 -31.72
C MET A 423 17.96 -0.27 -31.04
N ALA A 424 17.65 0.41 -29.93
CA ALA A 424 18.63 1.07 -29.10
C ALA A 424 18.22 1.05 -27.64
N THR A 425 19.20 1.31 -26.76
CA THR A 425 18.98 1.43 -25.31
C THR A 425 19.23 2.89 -24.93
N PRO A 426 18.26 3.61 -24.34
CA PRO A 426 18.48 4.94 -23.84
C PRO A 426 19.65 4.95 -22.85
N SER A 427 20.53 5.94 -22.93
CA SER A 427 21.51 6.23 -21.88
C SER A 427 20.98 7.22 -20.86
N ILE A 428 19.95 7.98 -21.22
CA ILE A 428 19.30 8.93 -20.32
C ILE A 428 17.82 9.07 -20.64
N ILE A 429 16.99 9.17 -19.59
CA ILE A 429 15.59 9.57 -19.69
C ILE A 429 15.35 10.67 -18.66
N THR A 430 14.95 11.84 -19.11
CA THR A 430 14.62 12.98 -18.24
C THR A 430 13.22 13.49 -18.52
N LEU A 431 12.52 13.91 -17.47
CA LEU A 431 11.19 14.49 -17.54
C LEU A 431 11.18 15.87 -16.87
N ASN A 432 10.57 16.86 -17.53
CA ASN A 432 10.16 18.11 -16.90
C ASN A 432 8.62 18.12 -16.82
N PRO A 433 8.06 18.28 -15.61
CA PRO A 433 6.61 18.42 -15.48
C PRO A 433 6.15 19.74 -16.10
N ALA A 434 4.92 19.76 -16.64
CA ALA A 434 4.31 21.02 -17.02
C ALA A 434 4.01 21.89 -15.78
N PRO A 435 3.92 23.23 -15.91
CA PRO A 435 3.57 24.14 -14.82
C PRO A 435 2.06 24.07 -14.49
N THR A 436 1.54 22.87 -14.24
CA THR A 436 0.16 22.58 -13.87
C THR A 436 0.13 21.67 -12.64
N LYS A 437 -1.07 21.42 -12.11
CA LYS A 437 -1.32 20.46 -11.02
C LYS A 437 -1.42 19.01 -11.51
N HIS A 438 -1.44 18.77 -12.82
CA HIS A 438 -1.68 17.44 -13.40
C HIS A 438 -0.38 16.64 -13.45
N ARG A 439 -0.03 16.00 -12.34
CA ARG A 439 1.26 15.33 -12.16
C ARG A 439 1.09 13.84 -11.92
N SER A 440 2.17 13.12 -12.24
CA SER A 440 2.38 11.75 -11.82
C SER A 440 3.41 11.74 -10.69
N ARG A 441 3.24 10.81 -9.75
CA ARG A 441 4.20 10.55 -8.66
C ARG A 441 5.14 9.40 -8.95
N MET A 442 4.86 8.61 -9.98
CA MET A 442 5.60 7.39 -10.28
C MET A 442 5.37 6.98 -11.72
N VAL A 443 6.45 6.57 -12.38
CA VAL A 443 6.41 6.02 -13.73
C VAL A 443 7.01 4.63 -13.79
N LEU A 444 6.46 3.79 -14.65
CA LEU A 444 7.13 2.62 -15.19
C LEU A 444 7.84 2.99 -16.48
N VAL A 445 9.11 2.64 -16.58
CA VAL A 445 9.82 2.64 -17.85
C VAL A 445 9.56 1.31 -18.52
N GLN A 446 9.07 1.34 -19.76
CA GLN A 446 8.76 0.14 -20.54
C GLN A 446 9.44 0.17 -21.90
N CYS A 447 9.74 -1.03 -22.41
CA CYS A 447 10.27 -1.23 -23.75
C CYS A 447 9.46 -2.26 -24.54
N SER A 448 9.50 -2.18 -25.87
CA SER A 448 8.89 -3.14 -26.78
C SER A 448 9.65 -3.23 -28.10
N ASP A 449 9.63 -4.42 -28.73
CA ASP A 449 10.27 -4.64 -30.03
C ASP A 449 9.32 -4.32 -31.20
N ASP A 450 8.01 -4.43 -30.97
CA ASP A 450 6.96 -4.31 -31.99
C ASP A 450 5.91 -3.23 -31.68
N GLY A 451 5.94 -2.65 -30.48
CA GLY A 451 4.99 -1.64 -30.00
C GLY A 451 3.67 -2.21 -29.48
N ALA A 452 3.51 -3.54 -29.47
CA ALA A 452 2.33 -4.24 -28.98
C ALA A 452 2.62 -4.97 -27.66
N ASP A 453 3.72 -5.72 -27.60
CA ASP A 453 4.13 -6.46 -26.42
C ASP A 453 5.10 -5.64 -25.58
N TRP A 454 4.56 -4.97 -24.55
CA TRP A 454 5.33 -4.12 -23.64
C TRP A 454 5.84 -4.89 -22.43
N CYS A 455 7.08 -4.60 -22.05
CA CYS A 455 7.70 -5.12 -20.84
C CYS A 455 8.22 -3.98 -19.97
N SER A 456 7.96 -4.05 -18.67
CA SER A 456 8.48 -3.12 -17.67
C SER A 456 9.95 -3.38 -17.40
N VAL A 457 10.76 -2.33 -17.38
CA VAL A 457 12.20 -2.40 -17.06
C VAL A 457 12.40 -2.07 -15.58
N PHE A 458 11.89 -0.93 -15.12
CA PHE A 458 11.88 -0.54 -13.71
C PHE A 458 10.81 0.51 -13.43
N ALA A 459 10.53 0.71 -12.14
CA ALA A 459 9.71 1.80 -11.63
C ALA A 459 10.60 2.93 -11.12
N ALA A 460 10.22 4.18 -11.38
CA ALA A 460 10.91 5.36 -10.91
C ALA A 460 9.92 6.33 -10.24
N PRO A 461 10.18 6.78 -9.01
CA PRO A 461 9.39 7.84 -8.39
C PRO A 461 9.68 9.18 -9.05
N LEU A 462 8.64 10.00 -9.16
CA LEU A 462 8.72 11.39 -9.60
C LEU A 462 8.60 12.32 -8.39
N SER A 463 9.44 13.36 -8.35
CA SER A 463 9.36 14.41 -7.32
C SER A 463 8.16 15.33 -7.59
N ALA A 464 7.67 15.97 -6.54
CA ALA A 464 6.73 17.08 -6.65
C ALA A 464 7.38 18.34 -7.28
N ASP A 465 8.72 18.40 -7.32
CA ASP A 465 9.47 19.55 -7.83
C ASP A 465 9.23 19.83 -9.32
N ASP A 466 9.29 21.11 -9.67
CA ASP A 466 9.23 21.61 -11.06
C ASP A 466 10.54 21.42 -11.84
N GLY A 467 11.58 20.92 -11.19
CA GLY A 467 12.89 20.69 -11.78
C GLY A 467 12.91 19.53 -12.78
N THR A 468 13.98 19.45 -13.57
CA THR A 468 14.23 18.29 -14.42
C THR A 468 14.43 17.05 -13.55
N GLN A 469 13.57 16.07 -13.76
CA GLN A 469 13.57 14.80 -13.05
C GLN A 469 14.37 13.78 -13.84
N MET A 470 15.34 13.15 -13.18
CA MET A 470 16.17 12.10 -13.78
C MET A 470 15.50 10.73 -13.58
N ILE A 471 14.98 10.13 -14.64
CA ILE A 471 14.34 8.81 -14.59
C ILE A 471 15.40 7.72 -14.79
N LEU A 472 16.05 7.72 -15.95
CA LEU A 472 17.13 6.79 -16.30
C LEU A 472 18.43 7.58 -16.46
N TYR A 473 19.51 7.02 -15.93
CA TYR A 473 20.88 7.38 -16.30
C TYR A 473 21.69 6.09 -16.38
N ARG A 474 22.50 5.94 -17.44
CA ARG A 474 23.44 4.85 -17.64
C ARG A 474 24.81 5.43 -17.96
N SER A 475 25.83 4.96 -17.26
CA SER A 475 27.21 5.25 -17.60
C SER A 475 27.86 4.09 -18.37
N SER A 476 28.75 4.40 -19.31
CA SER A 476 29.63 3.40 -19.93
C SER A 476 30.80 3.00 -19.03
N GLN A 477 30.96 3.65 -17.88
CA GLN A 477 32.11 3.51 -16.98
C GLN A 477 31.77 2.85 -15.63
N THR A 478 30.62 2.17 -15.51
CA THR A 478 30.16 1.57 -14.25
C THR A 478 31.23 0.68 -13.60
N VAL A 479 31.49 0.94 -12.31
CA VAL A 479 32.43 0.20 -11.47
C VAL A 479 31.63 -0.53 -10.40
N SER A 480 32.06 -1.76 -10.07
CA SER A 480 31.53 -2.54 -8.96
C SER A 480 32.53 -2.61 -7.81
N ALA A 481 32.02 -2.51 -6.58
CA ALA A 481 32.78 -2.61 -5.34
C ALA A 481 31.99 -3.42 -4.32
N HIS A 482 32.67 -4.08 -3.37
CA HIS A 482 32.00 -4.81 -2.30
C HIS A 482 31.21 -3.88 -1.37
N ALA A 483 31.71 -2.65 -1.17
CA ALA A 483 31.01 -1.64 -0.39
C ALA A 483 31.23 -0.23 -0.95
N TRP A 484 30.18 0.58 -0.85
CA TRP A 484 30.16 2.01 -1.14
C TRP A 484 29.76 2.77 0.12
N ARG A 485 30.40 3.89 0.39
CA ARG A 485 30.16 4.71 1.57
C ARG A 485 30.08 6.18 1.22
N LEU A 486 29.00 6.83 1.66
CA LEU A 486 28.93 8.29 1.69
C LEU A 486 29.41 8.78 3.06
N VAL A 487 30.39 9.68 3.06
CA VAL A 487 30.98 10.26 4.27
C VAL A 487 30.73 11.76 4.29
N ALA A 488 30.16 12.27 5.38
CA ALA A 488 30.08 13.69 5.67
C ALA A 488 31.00 14.01 6.86
N ASP A 489 31.98 14.89 6.65
CA ASP A 489 32.89 15.35 7.71
C ASP A 489 32.27 16.46 8.57
N THR A 490 31.27 17.15 8.04
CA THR A 490 30.55 18.24 8.70
C THR A 490 29.10 18.26 8.24
N THR A 491 28.20 18.65 9.13
CA THR A 491 26.79 18.91 8.79
C THR A 491 26.44 20.34 9.17
N ARG A 492 25.26 20.82 8.78
CA ARG A 492 24.82 22.17 9.16
C ARG A 492 24.76 22.40 10.68
N HIS A 493 24.64 21.34 11.47
CA HIS A 493 24.50 21.40 12.92
C HIS A 493 25.50 20.53 13.70
N ASP A 494 26.53 19.98 13.04
CA ASP A 494 27.66 19.18 13.58
C ASP A 494 27.33 17.95 14.45
N PHE A 495 26.13 17.81 15.03
CA PHE A 495 25.76 16.71 15.94
C PHE A 495 24.88 15.63 15.27
N ALA A 496 24.32 15.93 14.10
CA ALA A 496 23.31 15.11 13.43
C ALA A 496 23.43 15.18 11.92
N TRP A 497 23.07 14.07 11.26
CA TRP A 497 22.76 14.02 9.84
C TRP A 497 21.48 13.21 9.62
N ASP A 498 20.41 13.88 9.22
CA ASP A 498 19.13 13.23 8.96
C ASP A 498 19.00 12.91 7.47
N VAL A 499 18.81 11.63 7.16
CA VAL A 499 18.61 11.14 5.79
C VAL A 499 17.28 10.40 5.73
N SER A 500 16.33 10.91 4.96
CA SER A 500 15.01 10.30 4.77
C SER A 500 15.03 9.24 3.67
N ARG A 501 15.87 9.41 2.64
CA ARG A 501 16.00 8.43 1.56
C ARG A 501 17.43 8.34 1.05
N LEU A 502 17.91 7.11 0.85
CA LEU A 502 19.17 6.86 0.17
C LEU A 502 19.03 5.69 -0.81
N ARG A 503 19.35 5.93 -2.09
CA ARG A 503 19.27 4.91 -3.15
C ARG A 503 20.59 4.84 -3.90
N PHE A 504 21.13 3.63 -4.02
CA PHE A 504 22.30 3.32 -4.85
C PHE A 504 21.79 2.70 -6.16
N LEU A 505 22.11 3.31 -7.31
CA LEU A 505 21.55 2.91 -8.60
C LEU A 505 22.63 2.60 -9.64
N VAL A 506 22.30 1.64 -10.51
CA VAL A 506 22.96 1.43 -11.80
C VAL A 506 21.89 1.24 -12.86
N ASP A 507 22.08 1.84 -14.04
CA ASP A 507 21.15 1.69 -15.17
C ASP A 507 19.69 2.03 -14.79
N GLY A 508 19.52 3.02 -13.91
CA GLY A 508 18.23 3.44 -13.36
C GLY A 508 17.60 2.51 -12.32
N SER A 509 18.20 1.35 -12.02
CA SER A 509 17.68 0.36 -11.08
C SER A 509 18.36 0.44 -9.71
N GLU A 510 17.56 0.48 -8.65
CA GLU A 510 18.04 0.50 -7.26
C GLU A 510 18.68 -0.85 -6.90
N GLN A 511 19.86 -0.81 -6.28
CA GLN A 511 20.64 -1.98 -5.91
C GLN A 511 20.28 -2.44 -4.49
N LYS A 512 19.97 -3.73 -4.35
CA LYS A 512 19.83 -4.39 -3.06
C LYS A 512 21.20 -4.44 -2.37
N SER A 513 21.23 -4.11 -1.09
CA SER A 513 22.48 -4.06 -0.32
C SER A 513 22.21 -4.21 1.18
N GLN A 514 23.22 -4.58 1.95
CA GLN A 514 23.21 -4.48 3.40
C GLN A 514 23.67 -3.07 3.80
N LEU A 515 22.92 -2.43 4.68
CA LEU A 515 23.23 -1.09 5.19
C LEU A 515 23.91 -1.15 6.55
N SER A 516 24.86 -0.24 6.76
CA SER A 516 25.42 0.08 8.07
C SER A 516 25.71 1.58 8.12
N SER A 517 25.90 2.13 9.33
CA SER A 517 26.14 3.55 9.50
C SER A 517 27.13 3.85 10.62
N SER A 518 27.54 5.11 10.74
CA SER A 518 28.38 5.61 11.83
C SER A 518 27.72 5.59 13.21
N GLY A 519 26.39 5.44 13.25
CA GLY A 519 25.56 5.49 14.46
C GLY A 519 24.20 6.13 14.19
N ASP A 520 23.27 6.00 15.12
CA ASP A 520 21.91 6.55 15.02
C ASP A 520 21.42 7.15 16.35
N ALA A 521 20.27 7.82 16.29
CA ALA A 521 19.65 8.50 17.43
C ALA A 521 18.85 7.57 18.37
N GLY A 522 18.96 6.24 18.20
CA GLY A 522 18.26 5.25 19.00
C GLY A 522 17.04 4.64 18.28
N PRO A 523 16.14 3.97 19.04
CA PRO A 523 14.99 3.27 18.49
C PRO A 523 14.14 4.16 17.58
N GLY A 524 13.85 3.67 16.37
CA GLY A 524 13.09 4.42 15.37
C GLY A 524 13.91 5.32 14.45
N PHE A 525 15.25 5.37 14.58
CA PHE A 525 16.14 6.19 13.74
C PHE A 525 17.28 5.40 13.08
N GLY A 526 17.16 4.06 13.04
CA GLY A 526 18.18 3.17 12.47
C GLY A 526 18.39 3.37 10.96
N VAL A 527 19.52 2.87 10.44
CA VAL A 527 19.92 3.10 9.04
C VAL A 527 18.93 2.53 8.02
N ASP A 528 18.23 1.44 8.33
CA ASP A 528 17.26 0.83 7.41
C ASP A 528 16.06 1.74 7.11
N ASN A 529 15.81 2.74 7.96
CA ASN A 529 14.76 3.73 7.75
C ASN A 529 14.95 4.55 6.47
N VAL A 530 16.16 4.66 5.91
CA VAL A 530 16.39 5.35 4.62
C VAL A 530 15.72 4.63 3.43
N ARG A 531 15.13 3.45 3.66
CA ARG A 531 14.32 2.68 2.71
C ARG A 531 12.83 2.76 2.98
N ALA A 532 12.42 3.20 4.18
CA ALA A 532 11.03 3.32 4.58
C ALA A 532 10.37 4.54 3.90
N THR A 533 9.03 4.58 3.91
CA THR A 533 8.27 5.69 3.30
C THR A 533 8.28 6.94 4.18
N ASP A 534 8.23 6.77 5.51
CA ASP A 534 8.11 7.82 6.53
C ASP A 534 9.25 7.78 7.57
N GLY A 535 10.25 6.92 7.34
CA GLY A 535 11.41 6.79 8.19
C GLY A 535 12.54 7.75 7.81
N ALA A 536 13.40 8.04 8.79
CA ALA A 536 14.70 8.65 8.53
C ALA A 536 15.79 7.98 9.38
N TRP A 537 16.99 7.92 8.84
CA TRP A 537 18.19 7.68 9.63
C TRP A 537 18.57 8.99 10.33
N GLY A 538 18.46 9.01 11.66
CA GLY A 538 18.88 10.13 12.50
C GLY A 538 20.35 9.99 12.86
N GLY A 539 21.24 10.23 11.91
CA GLY A 539 22.65 9.84 11.97
C GLY A 539 23.46 10.50 13.07
N ARG A 540 24.35 9.72 13.68
CA ARG A 540 25.35 10.15 14.66
C ARG A 540 26.76 9.90 14.15
N CYS A 541 27.69 10.77 14.51
CA CYS A 541 29.07 10.66 14.08
C CYS A 541 29.82 9.52 14.80
N ASP A 542 30.83 8.98 14.12
CA ASP A 542 31.79 8.05 14.71
C ASP A 542 32.72 8.75 15.73
N GLU A 543 33.62 8.00 16.36
CA GLU A 543 34.59 8.54 17.32
C GLU A 543 35.53 9.60 16.71
N GLN A 544 35.63 9.66 15.37
CA GLN A 544 36.43 10.63 14.63
C GLN A 544 35.60 11.84 14.16
N GLY A 545 34.31 11.91 14.52
CA GLY A 545 33.42 13.00 14.16
C GLY A 545 32.82 12.91 12.76
N ARG A 546 32.95 11.77 12.07
CA ARG A 546 32.43 11.59 10.71
C ARG A 546 31.08 10.90 10.72
N PHE A 547 30.20 11.34 9.84
CA PHE A 547 28.95 10.65 9.57
C PHE A 547 29.08 9.80 8.33
N TYR A 548 28.57 8.58 8.34
CA TYR A 548 28.52 7.78 7.12
C TYR A 548 27.37 6.79 7.07
N ILE A 549 26.91 6.52 5.86
CA ILE A 549 26.10 5.34 5.51
C ILE A 549 26.89 4.51 4.51
N THR A 550 26.95 3.21 4.75
CA THR A 550 27.62 2.23 3.91
C THR A 550 26.59 1.26 3.35
N ALA A 551 26.61 1.06 2.03
CA ALA A 551 25.94 -0.05 1.36
C ALA A 551 26.97 -1.10 0.97
N SER A 552 26.68 -2.37 1.25
CA SER A 552 27.57 -3.49 0.94
C SER A 552 26.85 -4.69 0.35
N ASP A 553 27.51 -5.39 -0.57
CA ASP A 553 27.10 -6.68 -1.08
C ASP A 553 28.37 -7.52 -1.33
N PRO A 554 28.50 -8.71 -0.69
CA PRO A 554 29.60 -9.63 -0.97
C PRO A 554 29.72 -10.04 -2.44
N ALA A 555 28.64 -9.99 -3.24
CA ALA A 555 28.67 -10.27 -4.67
C ALA A 555 29.19 -9.07 -5.52
N GLY A 556 29.32 -7.89 -4.90
CA GLY A 556 29.71 -6.64 -5.54
C GLY A 556 28.51 -5.78 -5.95
N LEU A 557 28.59 -4.49 -5.65
CA LEU A 557 27.60 -3.46 -5.96
C LEU A 557 28.07 -2.59 -7.13
N PRO A 558 27.54 -2.77 -8.35
CA PRO A 558 27.73 -1.80 -9.43
C PRO A 558 27.03 -0.47 -9.11
N LEU A 559 27.67 0.65 -9.44
CA LEU A 559 27.14 1.99 -9.13
C LEU A 559 27.47 3.02 -10.22
N ASP A 560 26.48 3.83 -10.61
CA ASP A 560 26.66 5.01 -11.46
C ASP A 560 25.96 6.28 -10.94
N ARG A 561 24.93 6.13 -10.09
CA ARG A 561 24.13 7.22 -9.53
C ARG A 561 23.71 6.94 -8.08
N ILE A 562 23.69 7.97 -7.25
CA ILE A 562 23.10 7.91 -5.91
C ILE A 562 22.03 9.00 -5.78
N VAL A 563 20.86 8.64 -5.25
CA VAL A 563 19.84 9.61 -4.83
C VAL A 563 19.93 9.76 -3.31
N LEU A 564 20.17 10.98 -2.84
CA LEU A 564 20.28 11.33 -1.43
C LEU A 564 19.20 12.36 -1.08
N GLU A 565 18.24 11.98 -0.23
CA GLU A 565 17.25 12.90 0.34
C GLU A 565 17.56 13.15 1.81
N GLN A 566 17.81 14.42 2.14
CA GLN A 566 18.24 14.85 3.47
C GLN A 566 17.12 15.63 4.16
N GLY A 567 17.10 15.59 5.49
CA GLY A 567 16.21 16.43 6.29
C GLY A 567 16.46 17.92 6.08
N HIS A 568 15.51 18.76 6.48
CA HIS A 568 15.66 20.22 6.37
C HIS A 568 16.53 20.82 7.47
N ASP A 569 16.49 20.23 8.67
CA ASP A 569 17.20 20.74 9.83
C ASP A 569 18.64 20.23 9.87
N HIS A 570 18.85 18.91 9.87
CA HIS A 570 20.18 18.32 9.98
C HIS A 570 20.65 17.69 8.67
N TRP A 571 21.44 18.39 7.88
CA TRP A 571 21.89 17.91 6.57
C TRP A 571 23.36 18.24 6.26
N ALA A 572 23.95 17.49 5.33
CA ALA A 572 25.34 17.64 4.92
C ALA A 572 25.46 18.50 3.65
N PRO A 573 26.25 19.60 3.66
CA PRO A 573 26.50 20.44 2.48
C PRO A 573 27.44 19.81 1.45
N SER A 574 28.15 18.76 1.87
CA SER A 574 29.07 18.03 1.02
C SER A 574 29.26 16.61 1.55
N VAL A 575 29.47 15.67 0.64
CA VAL A 575 29.81 14.28 0.98
C VAL A 575 30.98 13.79 0.12
N MET A 576 31.80 12.92 0.69
CA MET A 576 32.79 12.14 -0.04
C MET A 576 32.22 10.75 -0.31
N LEU A 577 32.21 10.33 -1.57
CA LEU A 577 31.96 8.94 -1.93
C LEU A 577 33.26 8.16 -1.86
N GLU A 578 33.22 7.06 -1.12
CA GLU A 578 34.30 6.11 -0.96
C GLU A 578 33.85 4.70 -1.34
N TRP A 579 34.81 3.85 -1.69
CA TRP A 579 34.56 2.44 -1.97
C TRP A 579 35.58 1.53 -1.28
N SER A 580 35.21 0.26 -1.13
CA SER A 580 36.05 -0.79 -0.54
C SER A 580 35.80 -2.15 -1.20
N ASP A 581 36.86 -2.95 -1.32
CA ASP A 581 36.81 -4.35 -1.77
C ASP A 581 36.77 -5.36 -0.61
N ASP A 582 37.08 -4.93 0.61
CA ASP A 582 37.20 -5.81 1.78
C ASP A 582 36.40 -5.30 2.99
N GLY A 583 35.74 -4.14 2.86
CA GLY A 583 35.04 -3.44 3.93
C GLY A 583 35.95 -2.76 4.95
N GLN A 584 37.28 -2.91 4.82
CA GLN A 584 38.27 -2.45 5.78
C GLN A 584 39.07 -1.27 5.22
N GLN A 585 39.56 -1.38 3.99
CA GLN A 585 40.32 -0.36 3.31
C GLN A 585 39.42 0.46 2.39
N TRP A 586 39.37 1.76 2.65
CA TRP A 586 38.50 2.69 1.94
C TRP A 586 39.31 3.62 1.04
N ARG A 587 38.79 3.87 -0.16
CA ARG A 587 39.40 4.76 -1.16
C ARG A 587 38.38 5.79 -1.60
N SER A 588 38.77 7.07 -1.59
CA SER A 588 37.92 8.15 -2.07
C SER A 588 37.78 8.10 -3.59
N VAL A 589 36.55 8.29 -4.07
CA VAL A 589 36.19 8.31 -5.49
C VAL A 589 35.92 9.73 -5.93
N ARG A 590 34.97 10.39 -5.27
CA ARG A 590 34.47 11.69 -5.70
C ARG A 590 33.89 12.45 -4.53
N ARG A 591 34.17 13.75 -4.50
CA ARG A 591 33.53 14.69 -3.60
C ARG A 591 32.34 15.35 -4.30
N PHE A 592 31.23 15.44 -3.58
CA PHE A 592 30.05 16.20 -3.97
C PHE A 592 29.91 17.38 -3.01
N ASP A 593 29.85 18.57 -3.56
CA ASP A 593 29.69 19.83 -2.83
C ASP A 593 28.37 20.50 -3.24
N GLU A 594 27.98 21.57 -2.54
CA GLU A 594 26.76 22.34 -2.81
C GLU A 594 25.48 21.52 -2.75
N LEU A 595 25.45 20.52 -1.86
CA LEU A 595 24.22 19.80 -1.58
C LEU A 595 23.19 20.74 -0.95
N VAL A 596 21.93 20.32 -0.99
CA VAL A 596 20.80 21.04 -0.41
C VAL A 596 19.99 20.13 0.52
N PRO A 597 19.19 20.67 1.46
CA PRO A 597 18.15 19.88 2.10
C PRO A 597 17.15 19.37 1.05
N GLY A 598 16.52 18.23 1.31
CA GLY A 598 15.71 17.53 0.31
C GLY A 598 16.55 16.70 -0.66
N ARG A 599 16.09 16.54 -1.90
CA ARG A 599 16.63 15.60 -2.88
C ARG A 599 17.88 16.10 -3.61
N ASN A 600 18.89 15.24 -3.69
CA ASN A 600 20.15 15.46 -4.38
C ASN A 600 20.48 14.27 -5.29
N GLU A 601 20.87 14.55 -6.53
CA GLU A 601 21.29 13.54 -7.52
C GLU A 601 22.83 13.55 -7.63
N LEU A 602 23.48 12.46 -7.22
CA LEU A 602 24.94 12.33 -7.18
C LEU A 602 25.40 11.37 -8.29
N PHE A 603 25.90 11.94 -9.39
CA PHE A 603 26.44 11.16 -10.51
C PHE A 603 27.91 10.84 -10.30
N LEU A 604 28.30 9.58 -10.43
CA LEU A 604 29.68 9.17 -10.20
C LEU A 604 30.63 9.68 -11.28
N TYR A 605 30.18 9.73 -12.53
CA TYR A 605 31.01 10.04 -13.71
C TYR A 605 30.64 11.39 -14.33
N GLU A 606 30.01 11.40 -15.50
CA GLU A 606 29.67 12.65 -16.20
C GLU A 606 28.34 13.20 -15.70
N GLN A 607 28.31 14.50 -15.38
CA GLN A 607 27.05 15.19 -15.12
C GLN A 607 26.19 15.14 -16.39
N PRO A 608 24.95 14.63 -16.32
CA PRO A 608 24.07 14.62 -17.47
C PRO A 608 23.79 16.05 -17.97
N PRO A 609 23.49 16.25 -19.26
CA PRO A 609 23.21 17.57 -19.80
C PRO A 609 22.03 18.21 -19.04
N ALA A 610 22.26 19.36 -18.40
CA ALA A 610 21.21 20.10 -17.75
C ALA A 610 20.28 20.72 -18.80
N TRP A 611 18.99 20.36 -18.77
CA TRP A 611 18.01 21.03 -19.61
C TRP A 611 17.73 22.44 -19.07
N LYS A 612 18.31 23.46 -19.69
CA LYS A 612 18.04 24.88 -19.42
C LYS A 612 16.81 25.40 -20.17
N LYS A 613 15.64 25.36 -19.55
CA LYS A 613 14.38 25.99 -20.02
C LYS A 613 14.65 27.25 -20.86
N PRO A 614 14.11 27.40 -22.10
CA PRO A 614 14.27 28.63 -22.83
C PRO A 614 13.66 29.75 -21.98
N ARG A 615 14.36 30.87 -21.83
CA ARG A 615 13.83 32.01 -21.06
C ARG A 615 12.44 32.38 -21.60
N PRO A 616 11.39 32.38 -20.78
CA PRO A 616 10.14 32.97 -21.20
C PRO A 616 10.37 34.47 -21.46
N ALA A 617 9.72 35.01 -22.50
CA ALA A 617 9.61 36.44 -22.65
C ALA A 617 8.90 37.01 -21.39
N PRO A 618 9.27 38.21 -20.91
CA PRO A 618 8.78 38.72 -19.65
C PRO A 618 7.28 39.02 -19.78
N THR A 619 6.45 38.35 -18.99
CA THR A 619 5.05 38.71 -18.83
C THR A 619 4.69 38.83 -17.35
N ALA A 620 3.78 39.77 -17.10
CA ALA A 620 3.59 40.51 -15.87
C ALA A 620 3.08 39.68 -14.68
N THR A 621 3.42 40.22 -13.51
CA THR A 621 3.00 39.83 -12.16
C THR A 621 1.52 39.47 -12.02
N ALA A 622 1.24 38.31 -11.43
CA ALA A 622 -0.03 38.01 -10.79
C ALA A 622 0.22 37.75 -9.29
N GLN A 623 -0.66 38.31 -8.47
CA GLN A 623 -0.56 38.52 -7.03
C GLN A 623 -0.82 37.25 -6.19
N ASP A 624 -0.34 37.33 -4.96
CA ASP A 624 -0.43 36.38 -3.85
C ASP A 624 -1.79 35.66 -3.71
N ALA A 625 -1.74 34.35 -3.44
CA ALA A 625 -2.82 33.59 -2.83
C ALA A 625 -2.26 32.73 -1.69
N VAL A 626 -3.03 32.71 -0.61
CA VAL A 626 -2.70 32.37 0.77
C VAL A 626 -2.58 30.85 0.97
N ALA A 627 -1.65 30.44 1.84
CA ALA A 627 -1.46 29.06 2.28
C ALA A 627 -2.66 28.57 3.11
N GLU A 628 -3.27 27.46 2.70
CA GLU A 628 -4.25 26.71 3.50
C GLU A 628 -3.68 25.35 3.91
N SER A 629 -4.01 25.00 5.16
CA SER A 629 -3.46 23.91 5.98
C SER A 629 -3.96 22.51 5.60
N LEU A 630 -3.13 21.53 5.98
CA LEU A 630 -3.35 20.07 5.97
C LEU A 630 -4.79 19.65 6.29
N ILE A 631 -5.35 18.83 5.39
CA ILE A 631 -6.70 18.25 5.48
C ILE A 631 -6.60 16.77 5.89
N ASP A 632 -7.42 16.42 6.88
CA ASP A 632 -7.77 15.07 7.35
C ASP A 632 -8.22 14.16 6.19
N PRO A 633 -7.58 12.97 5.98
CA PRO A 633 -7.91 12.07 4.88
C PRO A 633 -9.33 11.47 4.93
N PHE A 634 -10.10 11.66 6.01
CA PHE A 634 -11.49 11.21 6.13
C PHE A 634 -12.55 12.33 6.00
N ALA A 635 -12.14 13.60 5.82
CA ALA A 635 -13.07 14.72 5.65
C ALA A 635 -13.67 14.85 4.23
N ASP A 636 -13.30 13.97 3.29
CA ASP A 636 -13.78 14.04 1.91
C ASP A 636 -15.17 13.40 1.76
N ARG A 637 -16.21 14.26 1.71
CA ARG A 637 -17.61 13.86 1.43
C ARG A 637 -17.77 13.01 0.16
N ARG A 638 -16.79 12.95 -0.75
CA ARG A 638 -16.82 12.10 -1.96
C ARG A 638 -16.67 10.60 -1.67
N VAL A 639 -16.00 10.21 -0.57
CA VAL A 639 -15.89 8.80 -0.17
C VAL A 639 -17.25 8.29 0.29
N LEU A 640 -17.99 9.10 1.07
CA LEU A 640 -19.37 8.81 1.46
C LEU A 640 -20.35 8.88 0.28
N VAL A 641 -20.14 9.79 -0.68
CA VAL A 641 -20.96 9.88 -1.90
C VAL A 641 -20.70 8.73 -2.87
N THR A 642 -19.49 8.17 -2.91
CA THR A 642 -19.17 6.98 -3.73
C THR A 642 -19.81 5.72 -3.15
N ILE A 643 -19.93 5.64 -1.82
CA ILE A 643 -20.70 4.60 -1.12
C ILE A 643 -22.22 4.78 -1.36
N ALA A 644 -22.71 6.03 -1.39
CA ALA A 644 -24.12 6.34 -1.66
C ALA A 644 -24.54 6.13 -3.12
N ALA A 645 -23.68 6.44 -4.10
CA ALA A 645 -23.95 6.27 -5.53
C ALA A 645 -24.07 4.79 -5.96
N TYR A 646 -23.59 3.86 -5.13
CA TYR A 646 -23.78 2.43 -5.35
C TYR A 646 -25.17 1.94 -4.90
N ARG A 647 -25.90 2.72 -4.10
CA ARG A 647 -27.24 2.38 -3.58
C ARG A 647 -28.38 3.03 -4.35
N ASP A 648 -28.13 4.08 -5.13
CA ASP A 648 -29.15 4.77 -5.94
C ASP A 648 -28.54 5.36 -7.24
N PRO A 649 -28.91 4.85 -8.44
CA PRO A 649 -28.41 5.35 -9.72
C PRO A 649 -28.74 6.82 -10.02
N ASP A 650 -29.77 7.41 -9.39
CA ASP A 650 -30.22 8.78 -9.68
C ASP A 650 -29.39 9.86 -8.95
N VAL A 651 -28.64 9.49 -7.91
CA VAL A 651 -27.74 10.39 -7.18
C VAL A 651 -26.49 10.74 -8.01
N ALA A 652 -26.09 9.89 -8.95
CA ALA A 652 -24.99 10.16 -9.87
C ALA A 652 -25.25 11.36 -10.80
N ASN A 653 -26.52 11.72 -11.03
CA ASN A 653 -26.91 12.81 -11.94
C ASN A 653 -27.14 14.16 -11.25
N THR A 654 -27.03 14.23 -9.93
CA THR A 654 -27.22 15.49 -9.17
C THR A 654 -25.90 16.19 -8.81
N VAL A 655 -24.76 15.55 -9.09
CA VAL A 655 -23.41 16.13 -8.95
C VAL A 655 -22.75 16.12 -10.33
N ALA A 656 -23.30 16.89 -11.26
CA ALA A 656 -22.67 17.28 -12.52
C ALA A 656 -22.15 18.72 -12.42
#